data_AF-A0A1V5YMA7-F1
#
_entry.id   AF-A0A1V5YMA7-F1
#
_cell.length_a   1.000
_cell.length_b   1.000
_cell.length_c   1.000
_cell.angle_alpha   90.00
_cell.angle_beta   90.00
_cell.angle_gamma   90.00
#
_symmetry.space_group_name_H-M   'P 1'
#
loop_
_entity.id
_entity.type
_entity.pdbx_description
1 polymer ?
#
loop_
_entity_poly.entity_id
_entity_poly.type
_entity_poly.pdbx_seq_one_letter_code
_entity_poly.pdbx_strand_id
1 'polypeptide(L)'
;MSMTAPVRKVGARLSPLAREWGPVLFLSLLPAMPLLLGSGIVNTRAGGDSPFLLIRLQQLAVNLRNGIFPVRWMPQAAYGLGYPFFNFYASLPYYIAALLKLAGLGYLLSIKFTQALGFVLAGLAMYSLLKQLGRSKLASLIGSLTYGCAPFHLVNVYVRGDSLSEFYAFVFYPFILCSFLSLSRLRSLRPLRSTFPTLAVAALSYAGLMLTHNLSAFIFTPFLLLYILLLLHKGEPGTRLRALFLAAAAMAGGLLLSAWFWVPALLERYSVSLEDMTTGYFNYAQHFRSTNLVQLRWLFDYGITAEANPFRMGLVQALLVVAGVVCIAVRWLRTRRVDFGDAYAVLLLALSTWMITPWSSRVWEKLPLLPMVQFPWRFLSVQAVAAGILASGLVPRRQPIRWTLALILGAATLASAMGNLRPEPLLIREEEVTPKRLTQYEYFTANIGTTIRADWLPSSVDPRPFISEATLSPGIRPAPLVLHGQADAIALLNSSATSETWRTSVATTDALLAFQIYYFPGWRASVDGREAPIQQLPGLGYIGLSLPEGTHQIHLWLGRTRNRLVAELASAAAVVALLALWIWIARHDPSTLRKLLAGSLVCVSWLGLALLSNSAKPSTRPLPADSAEAPVDLTMDFDRVPYLHHNPDGVAFPGVGRFISYAESSTSVRAGELLTVTTRWSNVTNQPAIVALDLVTPAWHLFDVPVKIAESSSPLLAGTMEHVLVVPTNINRGLYLLRLELRLNGTAIRPVDSRGETLGTTYLIPVYIDALHLDPDKGHFAAGFGDNIHLVDVEAIQRVAGQLDVRLTWSTRSSIPHNYKVALRLRDSTAHEVARLDVQPGYGFYPTSMWRPGELVWDHYLLPVDDGTPPAGNYTLDVTLYESASLTPVGAASFPNVALTMPTVRDSLPAAPLLAPGLVLLESHLEASALRSGEKLSTWLKWGTLALLPADVHARLSLRDQGGAVVASRLAPLAEQFPTSQWPRGCVIQQHCALLLDRNLPSGTYSLIVEVLDESDTVLGSSALSETVQVSTPERNFELPPLQHPASADYGGQLRLAGYDLQHNRAEITLTLYWQSLSLMNTDYKVFVHLFDLATERIATQQDTLIGEVDHPTAQWVPDEVVTQTVRLSLNDVPAGRYTLALGVYDPQRRLPVTAPSSFTISADRLLLPQEIDQR
;
A
#
# COMPACT_ATOMS: atom_id res chain seq x y z
N MET A 1 42.85 -18.13 80.13
CA MET A 1 41.78 -19.11 80.41
C MET A 1 40.45 -18.44 80.06
N SER A 2 39.59 -19.09 79.25
CA SER A 2 38.18 -18.71 78.96
C SER A 2 37.98 -17.43 78.11
N MET A 3 37.03 -17.25 77.17
CA MET A 3 35.95 -18.05 76.57
C MET A 3 35.58 -17.38 75.22
N THR A 4 35.25 -18.17 74.21
CA THR A 4 34.76 -17.74 72.91
C THR A 4 33.22 -17.60 72.91
N ALA A 5 32.70 -16.53 72.28
CA ALA A 5 31.28 -16.38 71.96
C ALA A 5 31.11 -16.15 70.45
N PRO A 6 30.17 -16.83 69.76
CA PRO A 6 30.00 -16.70 68.31
C PRO A 6 29.03 -15.58 67.93
N VAL A 7 29.42 -14.84 66.89
CA VAL A 7 28.67 -13.74 66.27
C VAL A 7 27.44 -14.26 65.51
N ARG A 8 26.26 -13.73 65.82
CA ARG A 8 25.00 -13.99 65.10
C ARG A 8 25.04 -13.40 63.69
N LYS A 9 24.96 -14.25 62.65
CA LYS A 9 24.68 -13.84 61.27
C LYS A 9 23.24 -13.35 61.13
N VAL A 10 23.05 -12.05 60.88
CA VAL A 10 21.79 -11.46 60.40
C VAL A 10 21.68 -11.73 58.90
N GLY A 11 21.04 -12.84 58.53
CA GLY A 11 20.67 -13.12 57.14
C GLY A 11 19.27 -12.60 56.86
N ALA A 12 19.15 -11.57 56.01
CA ALA A 12 17.86 -11.07 55.52
C ALA A 12 17.09 -12.20 54.81
N ARG A 13 16.06 -12.76 55.45
CA ARG A 13 15.17 -13.76 54.82
C ARG A 13 14.23 -13.04 53.85
N LEU A 14 14.46 -13.22 52.54
CA LEU A 14 13.51 -12.84 51.49
C LEU A 14 12.10 -13.37 51.82
N SER A 15 11.07 -12.54 51.60
CA SER A 15 9.68 -12.88 51.87
C SER A 15 9.24 -14.15 51.09
N PRO A 16 8.26 -14.93 51.58
CA PRO A 16 7.76 -16.13 50.91
C PRO A 16 7.30 -15.86 49.46
N LEU A 17 6.69 -14.69 49.22
CA LEU A 17 6.28 -14.22 47.90
C LEU A 17 7.48 -13.98 46.97
N ALA A 18 8.55 -13.34 47.46
CA ALA A 18 9.76 -13.13 46.69
C ALA A 18 10.44 -14.46 46.32
N ARG A 19 10.40 -15.46 47.20
CA ARG A 19 10.89 -16.82 46.89
C ARG A 19 10.05 -17.51 45.83
N GLU A 20 8.74 -17.29 45.79
CA GLU A 20 7.84 -17.92 44.84
C GLU A 20 7.95 -17.31 43.44
N TRP A 21 7.89 -15.99 43.34
CA TRP A 21 7.77 -15.26 42.07
C TRP A 21 9.10 -14.67 41.56
N GLY A 22 10.09 -14.44 42.43
CA GLY A 22 11.39 -13.88 42.05
C GLY A 22 12.08 -14.62 40.89
N PRO A 23 12.16 -15.96 40.90
CA PRO A 23 12.81 -16.69 39.81
C PRO A 23 12.13 -16.54 38.44
N VAL A 24 10.79 -16.51 38.39
CA VAL A 24 10.08 -16.32 37.11
C VAL A 24 10.23 -14.88 36.60
N LEU A 25 10.21 -13.88 37.49
CA LEU A 25 10.47 -12.48 37.13
C LEU A 25 11.86 -12.33 36.50
N PHE A 26 12.89 -12.89 37.14
CA PHE A 26 14.25 -12.85 36.61
C PHE A 26 14.37 -13.55 35.25
N LEU A 27 13.86 -14.78 35.13
CA LEU A 27 13.94 -15.54 33.86
C LEU A 27 13.14 -14.87 32.73
N SER A 28 12.04 -14.19 33.05
CA SER A 28 11.22 -13.49 32.04
C SER A 28 11.84 -12.16 31.59
N LEU A 29 12.77 -11.59 32.36
CA LEU A 29 13.53 -10.41 31.96
C LEU A 29 14.70 -10.74 31.02
N LEU A 30 15.23 -11.97 31.06
CA LEU A 30 16.33 -12.39 30.18
C LEU A 30 16.06 -12.10 28.69
N PRO A 31 14.92 -12.49 28.08
CA PRO A 31 14.63 -12.17 26.68
C PRO A 31 14.48 -10.66 26.41
N ALA A 32 14.27 -9.83 27.43
CA ALA A 32 14.20 -8.36 27.31
C ALA A 32 15.56 -7.67 27.53
N MET A 33 16.59 -8.38 28.02
CA MET A 33 17.89 -7.79 28.37
C MET A 33 18.54 -7.00 27.23
N PRO A 34 18.55 -7.48 25.96
CA PRO A 34 19.10 -6.68 24.86
C PRO A 34 18.45 -5.31 24.67
N LEU A 35 17.14 -5.16 24.96
CA LEU A 35 16.42 -3.88 24.90
C LEU A 35 16.85 -2.93 26.01
N LEU A 36 17.03 -3.48 27.22
CA LEU A 36 17.31 -2.72 28.43
C LEU A 36 18.76 -2.24 28.49
N LEU A 37 19.67 -3.01 27.92
CA LEU A 37 21.11 -2.70 27.88
C LEU A 37 21.49 -1.82 26.68
N GLY A 38 20.75 -1.89 25.57
CA GLY A 38 21.04 -1.12 24.36
C GLY A 38 20.66 0.37 24.48
N SER A 39 21.46 1.25 23.88
CA SER A 39 21.11 2.65 23.62
C SER A 39 20.12 2.78 22.44
N GLY A 40 19.42 3.91 22.34
CA GLY A 40 18.45 4.14 21.24
C GLY A 40 17.24 3.20 21.28
N ILE A 41 16.63 2.91 20.13
CA ILE A 41 15.61 1.85 19.98
C ILE A 41 16.15 0.72 19.11
N VAL A 42 15.55 -0.47 19.13
CA VAL A 42 15.99 -1.54 18.21
C VAL A 42 15.57 -1.18 16.79
N ASN A 43 16.50 -1.23 15.85
CA ASN A 43 16.29 -1.11 14.42
C ASN A 43 15.71 -2.42 13.86
N THR A 44 14.54 -2.38 13.23
CA THR A 44 13.82 -3.58 12.74
C THR A 44 13.42 -3.45 11.29
N ARG A 45 13.44 -4.57 10.55
CA ARG A 45 13.20 -4.68 9.09
C ARG A 45 13.84 -3.54 8.28
N ALA A 46 15.17 -3.45 8.33
CA ALA A 46 15.86 -2.37 7.62
C ALA A 46 15.32 -0.97 8.02
N GLY A 47 15.02 -0.79 9.32
CA GLY A 47 14.59 0.48 9.93
C GLY A 47 13.26 1.04 9.49
N GLY A 48 12.56 0.34 8.62
CA GLY A 48 11.22 0.70 8.18
C GLY A 48 10.15 0.53 9.27
N ASP A 49 10.33 -0.32 10.28
CA ASP A 49 9.21 -0.66 11.17
C ASP A 49 9.30 0.00 12.57
N SER A 50 10.50 0.18 13.14
CA SER A 50 10.67 0.72 14.50
C SER A 50 10.10 2.13 14.71
N PRO A 51 10.27 3.09 13.76
CA PRO A 51 9.74 4.44 13.91
C PRO A 51 8.21 4.50 14.06
N PHE A 52 7.47 3.49 13.57
CA PHE A 52 6.01 3.41 13.78
C PHE A 52 5.63 3.42 15.26
N LEU A 53 6.46 2.86 16.15
CA LEU A 53 6.22 2.88 17.59
C LEU A 53 6.23 4.31 18.14
N LEU A 54 7.15 5.15 17.65
CA LEU A 54 7.28 6.55 18.05
C LEU A 54 6.07 7.36 17.60
N ILE A 55 5.67 7.20 16.33
CA ILE A 55 4.50 7.90 15.77
C ILE A 55 3.23 7.51 16.54
N ARG A 56 2.96 6.22 16.71
CA ARG A 56 1.76 5.73 17.42
C ARG A 56 1.73 6.23 18.87
N LEU A 57 2.85 6.15 19.60
CA LEU A 57 2.93 6.64 20.96
C LEU A 57 2.73 8.16 21.04
N GLN A 58 3.39 8.92 20.17
CA GLN A 58 3.32 10.38 20.16
C GLN A 58 1.89 10.85 19.84
N GLN A 59 1.24 10.28 18.82
CA GLN A 59 -0.14 10.62 18.45
C GLN A 59 -1.16 10.23 19.53
N LEU A 60 -0.98 9.08 20.19
CA LEU A 60 -1.84 8.66 21.29
C LEU A 60 -1.70 9.59 22.51
N ALA A 61 -0.46 9.96 22.86
CA ALA A 61 -0.17 10.87 23.97
C ALA A 61 -0.74 12.28 23.75
N VAL A 62 -0.69 12.79 22.51
CA VAL A 62 -1.30 14.08 22.12
C VAL A 62 -2.81 14.07 22.37
N ASN A 63 -3.51 13.00 21.98
CA ASN A 63 -4.95 12.88 22.22
C ASN A 63 -5.28 12.81 23.73
N LEU A 64 -4.58 11.96 24.47
CA LEU A 64 -4.82 11.79 25.90
C LEU A 64 -4.53 13.07 26.70
N ARG A 65 -3.49 13.84 26.32
CA ARG A 65 -3.19 15.14 26.92
C ARG A 65 -4.31 16.15 26.72
N ASN A 66 -5.03 16.06 25.60
CA ASN A 66 -6.21 16.88 25.30
C ASN A 66 -7.51 16.32 25.91
N GLY A 67 -7.43 15.31 26.79
CA GLY A 67 -8.60 14.74 27.47
C GLY A 67 -9.47 13.83 26.59
N ILE A 68 -8.95 13.36 25.45
CA ILE A 68 -9.72 12.57 24.48
C ILE A 68 -9.62 11.08 24.83
N PHE A 69 -10.75 10.47 25.19
CA PHE A 69 -10.90 9.03 25.33
C PHE A 69 -12.32 8.59 24.94
N PRO A 70 -12.47 7.48 24.18
CA PRO A 70 -11.42 6.69 23.56
C PRO A 70 -10.71 7.44 22.41
N VAL A 71 -9.41 7.19 22.23
CA VAL A 71 -8.66 7.80 21.12
C VAL A 71 -9.03 7.12 19.80
N ARG A 72 -9.30 7.92 18.76
CA ARG A 72 -9.69 7.45 17.41
C ARG A 72 -8.83 8.01 16.28
N TRP A 73 -8.16 9.14 16.52
CA TRP A 73 -7.58 9.99 15.49
C TRP A 73 -6.10 10.26 15.75
N MET A 74 -5.29 10.30 14.70
CA MET A 74 -3.89 10.73 14.71
C MET A 74 -3.81 12.09 13.98
N PRO A 75 -3.89 13.23 14.67
CA PRO A 75 -3.98 14.55 14.04
C PRO A 75 -2.78 14.96 13.17
N GLN A 76 -1.56 14.50 13.47
CA GLN A 76 -0.38 14.88 12.67
C GLN A 76 0.09 13.78 11.71
N ALA A 77 -0.55 12.62 11.72
CA ALA A 77 -0.26 11.56 10.74
C ALA A 77 -0.83 11.92 9.37
N ALA A 78 -0.45 11.14 8.36
CA ALA A 78 -0.88 11.35 6.99
C ALA A 78 -0.54 12.76 6.49
N TYR A 79 0.74 13.13 6.67
CA TYR A 79 1.27 14.44 6.28
C TYR A 79 0.57 15.61 6.99
N GLY A 80 0.09 15.41 8.21
CA GLY A 80 -0.64 16.45 8.95
C GLY A 80 -2.11 16.62 8.55
N LEU A 81 -2.65 15.77 7.67
CA LEU A 81 -4.07 15.80 7.27
C LEU A 81 -4.95 14.97 8.20
N GLY A 82 -4.34 14.09 8.99
CA GLY A 82 -4.96 13.32 10.06
C GLY A 82 -5.43 11.92 9.64
N TYR A 83 -5.38 10.96 10.56
CA TYR A 83 -5.55 9.53 10.22
C TYR A 83 -6.35 8.73 11.26
N PRO A 84 -7.35 7.89 10.88
CA PRO A 84 -8.24 7.20 11.82
C PRO A 84 -7.69 5.87 12.38
N PHE A 85 -6.36 5.73 12.51
CA PHE A 85 -5.68 4.48 12.92
C PHE A 85 -6.27 3.84 14.18
N PHE A 86 -6.46 4.62 15.25
CA PHE A 86 -6.90 4.08 16.55
C PHE A 86 -8.36 3.62 16.55
N ASN A 87 -9.13 3.95 15.50
CA ASN A 87 -10.46 3.36 15.31
C ASN A 87 -10.40 1.90 14.84
N PHE A 88 -9.36 1.52 14.10
CA PHE A 88 -9.26 0.21 13.45
C PHE A 88 -8.18 -0.70 14.07
N TYR A 89 -7.15 -0.12 14.69
CA TYR A 89 -6.03 -0.86 15.27
C TYR A 89 -6.08 -0.88 16.80
N ALA A 90 -6.21 -2.09 17.35
CA ALA A 90 -6.27 -2.31 18.79
C ALA A 90 -4.92 -1.96 19.45
N SER A 91 -4.97 -1.07 20.45
CA SER A 91 -3.80 -0.30 20.88
C SER A 91 -3.55 -0.32 22.39
N LEU A 92 -4.10 -1.29 23.14
CA LEU A 92 -3.90 -1.39 24.60
C LEU A 92 -2.44 -1.21 25.07
N PRO A 93 -1.42 -1.86 24.46
CA PRO A 93 -0.03 -1.64 24.90
C PRO A 93 0.48 -0.22 24.63
N TYR A 94 -0.03 0.47 23.59
CA TYR A 94 0.31 1.87 23.37
C TYR A 94 -0.30 2.78 24.43
N TYR A 95 -1.50 2.46 24.97
CA TYR A 95 -2.04 3.19 26.13
C TYR A 95 -1.12 3.06 27.34
N ILE A 96 -0.51 1.90 27.59
CA ILE A 96 0.48 1.72 28.67
C ILE A 96 1.68 2.65 28.44
N ALA A 97 2.25 2.63 27.25
CA ALA A 97 3.38 3.50 26.90
C ALA A 97 3.02 4.99 27.00
N ALA A 98 1.83 5.40 26.55
CA ALA A 98 1.38 6.79 26.60
C ALA A 98 1.14 7.26 28.04
N LEU A 99 0.59 6.41 28.91
CA LEU A 99 0.43 6.74 30.33
C LEU A 99 1.78 6.91 31.02
N LEU A 100 2.79 6.10 30.69
CA LEU A 100 4.15 6.27 31.19
C LEU A 100 4.77 7.60 30.70
N LYS A 101 4.55 7.95 29.42
CA LYS A 101 4.97 9.23 28.86
C LYS A 101 4.29 10.41 29.58
N LEU A 102 2.99 10.33 29.82
CA LEU A 102 2.24 11.36 30.56
C LEU A 102 2.64 11.44 32.05
N ALA A 103 3.11 10.33 32.62
CA ALA A 103 3.71 10.29 33.96
C ALA A 103 5.13 10.88 34.00
N GLY A 104 5.73 11.26 32.87
CA GLY A 104 7.03 11.96 32.83
C GLY A 104 8.20 11.11 32.35
N LEU A 105 8.00 9.87 31.90
CA LEU A 105 9.04 9.12 31.19
C LEU A 105 9.25 9.69 29.77
N GLY A 106 10.44 9.47 29.20
CA GLY A 106 10.71 9.71 27.78
C GLY A 106 9.92 8.77 26.87
N TYR A 107 9.81 9.09 25.58
CA TYR A 107 9.20 8.23 24.56
C TYR A 107 9.93 6.89 24.43
N LEU A 108 11.27 6.92 24.35
CA LEU A 108 12.07 5.71 24.13
C LEU A 108 11.99 4.79 25.33
N LEU A 109 12.12 5.36 26.53
CA LEU A 109 12.03 4.60 27.79
C LEU A 109 10.62 4.03 28.01
N SER A 110 9.57 4.78 27.66
CA SER A 110 8.19 4.30 27.76
C SER A 110 7.94 3.07 26.88
N ILE A 111 8.48 3.07 25.64
CA ILE A 111 8.41 1.92 24.72
C ILE A 111 9.19 0.73 25.28
N LYS A 112 10.46 0.92 25.67
CA LYS A 112 11.31 -0.15 26.21
C LYS A 112 10.71 -0.79 27.46
N PHE A 113 10.21 0.03 28.38
CA PHE A 113 9.56 -0.46 29.59
C PHE A 113 8.31 -1.28 29.25
N THR A 114 7.49 -0.80 28.31
CA THR A 114 6.31 -1.51 27.83
C THR A 114 6.71 -2.86 27.21
N GLN A 115 7.73 -2.92 26.35
CA GLN A 115 8.22 -4.18 25.79
C GLN A 115 8.73 -5.15 26.88
N ALA A 116 9.54 -4.65 27.83
CA ALA A 116 10.03 -5.47 28.94
C ALA A 116 8.89 -5.99 29.84
N LEU A 117 7.89 -5.15 30.10
CA LEU A 117 6.70 -5.52 30.85
C LEU A 117 5.91 -6.63 30.13
N GLY A 118 5.79 -6.58 28.81
CA GLY A 118 5.14 -7.64 28.03
C GLY A 118 5.80 -9.00 28.22
N PHE A 119 7.14 -9.09 28.19
CA PHE A 119 7.87 -10.34 28.44
C PHE A 119 7.61 -10.87 29.87
N VAL A 120 7.67 -9.98 30.86
CA VAL A 120 7.41 -10.33 32.27
C VAL A 120 5.99 -10.85 32.44
N LEU A 121 4.99 -10.15 31.92
CA LEU A 121 3.59 -10.55 32.03
C LEU A 121 3.31 -11.87 31.31
N ALA A 122 3.91 -12.09 30.13
CA ALA A 122 3.80 -13.34 29.38
C ALA A 122 4.38 -14.53 30.16
N GLY A 123 5.58 -14.37 30.75
CA GLY A 123 6.20 -15.38 31.59
C GLY A 123 5.39 -15.68 32.86
N LEU A 124 4.93 -14.64 33.57
CA LEU A 124 4.09 -14.80 34.76
C LEU A 124 2.77 -15.52 34.46
N ALA A 125 2.11 -15.16 33.36
CA ALA A 125 0.87 -15.79 32.93
C ALA A 125 1.09 -17.27 32.58
N MET A 126 2.16 -17.59 31.85
CA MET A 126 2.50 -18.97 31.49
C MET A 126 2.90 -19.81 32.72
N TYR A 127 3.74 -19.28 33.59
CA TYR A 127 4.09 -19.91 34.86
C TYR A 127 2.84 -20.23 35.70
N SER A 128 1.90 -19.27 35.79
CA SER A 128 0.64 -19.43 36.51
C SER A 128 -0.23 -20.54 35.90
N LEU A 129 -0.35 -20.58 34.56
CA LEU A 129 -1.07 -21.66 33.86
C LEU A 129 -0.46 -23.03 34.18
N LEU A 130 0.86 -23.17 34.07
CA LEU A 130 1.56 -24.45 34.31
C LEU A 130 1.41 -24.91 35.77
N LYS A 131 1.50 -23.99 36.72
CA LYS A 131 1.23 -24.26 38.13
C LYS A 131 -0.20 -24.76 38.34
N GLN A 132 -1.19 -24.13 37.72
CA GLN A 132 -2.57 -24.59 37.79
C GLN A 132 -2.77 -25.95 37.12
N LEU A 133 -2.05 -26.26 36.05
CA LEU A 133 -2.06 -27.59 35.42
C LEU A 133 -1.37 -28.68 36.26
N GLY A 134 -0.80 -28.35 37.42
CA GLY A 134 -0.20 -29.31 38.35
C GLY A 134 1.27 -29.61 38.08
N ARG A 135 1.97 -28.71 37.39
CA ARG A 135 3.42 -28.81 37.19
C ARG A 135 4.19 -28.42 38.45
N SER A 136 5.39 -28.98 38.61
CA SER A 136 6.30 -28.59 39.68
C SER A 136 6.77 -27.14 39.47
N LYS A 137 7.31 -26.49 40.51
CA LYS A 137 7.87 -25.14 40.39
C LYS A 137 8.92 -25.06 39.28
N LEU A 138 9.87 -26.00 39.28
CA LEU A 138 10.95 -26.04 38.31
C LEU A 138 10.45 -26.31 36.88
N ALA A 139 9.53 -27.26 36.70
CA ALA A 139 8.89 -27.52 35.41
C ALA A 139 8.16 -26.28 34.86
N SER A 140 7.50 -25.54 35.76
CA SER A 140 6.78 -24.30 35.40
C SER A 140 7.74 -23.18 35.00
N LEU A 141 8.91 -23.08 35.64
CA LEU A 141 9.97 -22.14 35.25
C LEU A 141 10.51 -22.45 33.85
N ILE A 142 10.81 -23.73 33.56
CA ILE A 142 11.30 -24.13 32.24
C ILE A 142 10.25 -23.90 31.16
N GLY A 143 8.99 -24.31 31.38
CA GLY A 143 7.94 -24.07 30.40
C GLY A 143 7.67 -22.58 30.16
N SER A 144 7.77 -21.74 31.19
CA SER A 144 7.68 -20.28 31.07
C SER A 144 8.85 -19.69 30.30
N LEU A 145 10.08 -20.18 30.52
CA LEU A 145 11.26 -19.73 29.81
C LEU A 145 11.20 -20.13 28.33
N THR A 146 10.84 -21.38 28.02
CA THR A 146 10.64 -21.84 26.63
C THR A 146 9.55 -21.05 25.90
N TYR A 147 8.50 -20.63 26.61
CA TYR A 147 7.47 -19.76 26.05
C TYR A 147 7.99 -18.34 25.79
N GLY A 148 8.64 -17.72 26.78
CA GLY A 148 9.17 -16.35 26.68
C GLY A 148 10.27 -16.22 25.63
N CYS A 149 11.09 -17.25 25.46
CA CYS A 149 12.18 -17.33 24.48
C CYS A 149 11.77 -18.03 23.18
N ALA A 150 10.48 -18.28 22.93
CA ALA A 150 10.04 -18.79 21.63
C ALA A 150 10.52 -17.83 20.53
N PRO A 151 11.21 -18.30 19.46
CA PRO A 151 11.77 -17.42 18.43
C PRO A 151 10.75 -16.43 17.86
N PHE A 152 9.51 -16.86 17.62
CA PHE A 152 8.45 -15.97 17.13
C PHE A 152 8.08 -14.84 18.11
N HIS A 153 8.20 -15.05 19.42
CA HIS A 153 8.00 -14.00 20.43
C HIS A 153 9.12 -12.94 20.34
N LEU A 154 10.36 -13.38 20.14
CA LEU A 154 11.52 -12.52 19.95
C LEU A 154 11.46 -11.79 18.59
N VAL A 155 11.00 -12.46 17.53
CA VAL A 155 10.79 -11.85 16.20
C VAL A 155 9.86 -10.63 16.27
N ASN A 156 8.78 -10.69 17.05
CA ASN A 156 7.85 -9.56 17.16
C ASN A 156 8.51 -8.29 17.75
N VAL A 157 9.60 -8.43 18.51
CA VAL A 157 10.30 -7.29 19.13
C VAL A 157 11.58 -6.92 18.40
N TYR A 158 12.40 -7.91 18.04
CA TYR A 158 13.76 -7.68 17.53
C TYR A 158 13.89 -7.75 16.02
N VAL A 159 12.86 -8.23 15.31
CA VAL A 159 12.88 -8.35 13.84
C VAL A 159 11.82 -7.47 13.21
N ARG A 160 10.61 -7.41 13.79
CA ARG A 160 9.49 -6.59 13.33
C ARG A 160 9.38 -5.27 14.09
N GLY A 161 9.43 -5.30 15.42
CA GLY A 161 9.48 -4.09 16.26
C GLY A 161 8.16 -3.34 16.37
N ASP A 162 7.50 -3.04 15.24
CA ASP A 162 6.18 -2.39 15.12
C ASP A 162 5.01 -3.22 15.70
N SER A 163 5.24 -4.52 15.89
CA SER A 163 4.24 -5.54 16.18
C SER A 163 3.94 -5.67 17.67
N LEU A 164 3.97 -4.54 18.39
CA LEU A 164 3.82 -4.45 19.85
C LEU A 164 2.50 -5.08 20.34
N SER A 165 1.42 -4.92 19.57
CA SER A 165 0.12 -5.54 19.85
C SER A 165 0.15 -7.06 19.74
N GLU A 166 0.74 -7.62 18.68
CA GLU A 166 0.89 -9.07 18.53
C GLU A 166 1.82 -9.66 19.59
N PHE A 167 2.89 -8.94 19.95
CA PHE A 167 3.77 -9.27 21.06
C PHE A 167 2.98 -9.38 22.39
N TYR A 168 2.11 -8.42 22.71
CA TYR A 168 1.30 -8.47 23.93
C TYR A 168 0.22 -9.57 23.93
N ALA A 169 -0.17 -10.10 22.76
CA ALA A 169 -1.09 -11.25 22.71
C ALA A 169 -0.51 -12.47 23.46
N PHE A 170 0.83 -12.61 23.53
CA PHE A 170 1.50 -13.64 24.32
C PHE A 170 1.24 -13.54 25.83
N VAL A 171 0.86 -12.37 26.35
CA VAL A 171 0.40 -12.24 27.74
C VAL A 171 -0.94 -12.94 27.91
N PHE A 172 -1.86 -12.66 26.99
CA PHE A 172 -3.25 -13.03 27.16
C PHE A 172 -3.55 -14.48 26.83
N TYR A 173 -2.83 -15.14 25.91
CA TYR A 173 -3.08 -16.56 25.62
C TYR A 173 -3.01 -17.45 26.88
N PRO A 174 -1.89 -17.51 27.63
CA PRO A 174 -1.84 -18.31 28.85
C PRO A 174 -2.73 -17.74 29.97
N PHE A 175 -2.90 -16.42 30.04
CA PHE A 175 -3.73 -15.81 31.09
C PHE A 175 -5.22 -16.15 30.93
N ILE A 176 -5.74 -16.15 29.69
CA ILE A 176 -7.09 -16.59 29.35
C ILE A 176 -7.25 -18.06 29.74
N LEU A 177 -6.36 -18.95 29.27
CA LEU A 177 -6.44 -20.38 29.62
C LEU A 177 -6.42 -20.61 31.14
N CYS A 178 -5.58 -19.86 31.87
CA CYS A 178 -5.49 -19.92 33.33
C CYS A 178 -6.80 -19.48 34.00
N SER A 179 -7.41 -18.39 33.52
CA SER A 179 -8.67 -17.87 34.05
C SER A 179 -9.87 -18.78 33.78
N PHE A 180 -9.99 -19.36 32.58
CA PHE A 180 -11.05 -20.32 32.23
C PHE A 180 -10.87 -21.67 32.93
N LEU A 181 -9.63 -22.12 33.16
CA LEU A 181 -9.36 -23.28 34.00
C LEU A 181 -9.78 -23.03 35.47
N SER A 182 -9.56 -21.83 35.98
CA SER A 182 -10.03 -21.44 37.32
C SER A 182 -11.56 -21.43 37.39
N LEU A 183 -12.21 -20.92 36.34
CA LEU A 183 -13.66 -20.83 36.23
C LEU A 183 -14.33 -22.23 36.21
N SER A 184 -13.77 -23.17 35.45
CA SER A 184 -14.28 -24.55 35.37
C SER A 184 -14.12 -25.36 36.68
N ARG A 185 -13.25 -24.93 37.60
CA ARG A 185 -13.06 -25.57 38.91
C ARG A 185 -14.09 -25.18 39.96
N LEU A 186 -15.03 -24.29 39.63
CA LEU A 186 -16.13 -23.90 40.52
C LEU A 186 -17.18 -25.02 40.57
N ARG A 187 -16.87 -26.08 41.33
CA ARG A 187 -17.62 -27.35 41.38
C ARG A 187 -18.94 -27.32 42.17
N SER A 188 -19.11 -26.41 43.14
CA SER A 188 -20.32 -26.34 43.97
C SER A 188 -21.18 -25.11 43.67
N LEU A 189 -22.47 -25.12 44.05
CA LEU A 189 -23.37 -23.94 44.10
C LEU A 189 -22.84 -22.92 45.10
N ARG A 190 -21.72 -22.30 44.74
CA ARG A 190 -21.13 -21.20 45.46
C ARG A 190 -21.96 -19.94 45.24
N PRO A 191 -22.18 -19.12 46.27
CA PRO A 191 -22.90 -17.87 46.11
C PRO A 191 -22.14 -16.95 45.15
N LEU A 192 -22.89 -16.12 44.41
CA LEU A 192 -22.41 -15.24 43.35
C LEU A 192 -21.14 -14.47 43.75
N ARG A 193 -21.07 -13.99 45.00
CA ARG A 193 -19.92 -13.28 45.60
C ARG A 193 -18.57 -13.99 45.45
N SER A 194 -18.57 -15.32 45.40
CA SER A 194 -17.35 -16.13 45.33
C SER A 194 -17.05 -16.67 43.93
N THR A 195 -18.02 -16.61 43.02
CA THR A 195 -17.86 -16.98 41.60
C THR A 195 -17.48 -15.75 40.76
N PHE A 196 -18.03 -14.59 41.10
CA PHE A 196 -17.89 -13.39 40.30
C PHE A 196 -16.44 -12.90 40.09
N PRO A 197 -15.54 -12.88 41.10
CA PRO A 197 -14.16 -12.42 40.86
C PRO A 197 -13.43 -13.25 39.79
N THR A 198 -13.65 -14.57 39.77
CA THR A 198 -13.07 -15.46 38.75
C THR A 198 -13.70 -15.23 37.38
N LEU A 199 -15.02 -15.01 37.33
CA LEU A 199 -15.74 -14.66 36.09
C LEU A 199 -15.24 -13.33 35.52
N ALA A 200 -15.09 -12.31 36.37
CA ALA A 200 -14.59 -10.99 36.01
C ALA A 200 -13.16 -11.05 35.47
N VAL A 201 -12.26 -11.82 36.10
CA VAL A 201 -10.90 -12.03 35.60
C VAL A 201 -10.89 -12.72 34.23
N ALA A 202 -11.77 -13.71 34.01
CA ALA A 202 -11.90 -14.37 32.70
C ALA A 202 -12.48 -13.43 31.62
N ALA A 203 -13.44 -12.57 31.96
CA ALA A 203 -13.95 -11.55 31.05
C ALA A 203 -12.89 -10.49 30.71
N LEU A 204 -12.17 -9.99 31.72
CA LEU A 204 -11.10 -8.99 31.56
C LEU A 204 -9.91 -9.55 30.78
N SER A 205 -9.55 -10.83 30.94
CA SER A 205 -8.46 -11.45 30.18
C SER A 205 -8.83 -11.56 28.69
N TYR A 206 -10.06 -11.93 28.37
CA TYR A 206 -10.54 -11.98 26.98
C TYR A 206 -10.70 -10.57 26.36
N ALA A 207 -11.26 -9.62 27.11
CA ALA A 207 -11.32 -8.20 26.70
C ALA A 207 -9.91 -7.64 26.44
N GLY A 208 -8.95 -7.98 27.30
CA GLY A 208 -7.56 -7.56 27.16
C GLY A 208 -6.92 -8.04 25.87
N LEU A 209 -7.18 -9.28 25.44
CA LEU A 209 -6.72 -9.77 24.13
C LEU A 209 -7.39 -9.00 22.99
N MET A 210 -8.70 -8.76 23.07
CA MET A 210 -9.46 -8.03 22.04
C MET A 210 -8.96 -6.58 21.88
N LEU A 211 -8.66 -5.89 22.99
CA LEU A 211 -8.14 -4.52 23.00
C LEU A 211 -6.64 -4.44 22.67
N THR A 212 -5.94 -5.57 22.74
CA THR A 212 -4.51 -5.67 22.41
C THR A 212 -4.32 -5.95 20.93
N HIS A 213 -4.94 -6.99 20.39
CA HIS A 213 -4.78 -7.38 18.99
C HIS A 213 -5.97 -8.25 18.53
N ASN A 214 -6.86 -7.64 17.74
CA ASN A 214 -8.07 -8.26 17.20
C ASN A 214 -7.78 -9.51 16.34
N LEU A 215 -6.72 -9.50 15.52
CA LEU A 215 -6.35 -10.66 14.71
C LEU A 215 -5.87 -11.83 15.59
N SER A 216 -5.12 -11.58 16.67
CA SER A 216 -4.76 -12.62 17.63
C SER A 216 -5.97 -13.14 18.40
N ALA A 217 -6.93 -12.28 18.74
CA ALA A 217 -8.20 -12.71 19.33
C ALA A 217 -8.97 -13.64 18.39
N PHE A 218 -9.05 -13.28 17.10
CA PHE A 218 -9.67 -14.10 16.06
C PHE A 218 -8.97 -15.46 15.89
N ILE A 219 -7.64 -15.48 15.79
CA ILE A 219 -6.84 -16.71 15.69
C ILE A 219 -7.03 -17.59 16.94
N PHE A 220 -6.98 -17.03 18.14
CA PHE A 220 -6.93 -17.80 19.38
C PHE A 220 -8.31 -18.29 19.85
N THR A 221 -9.40 -17.63 19.47
CA THR A 221 -10.75 -17.97 19.95
C THR A 221 -11.16 -19.41 19.63
N PRO A 222 -10.94 -19.97 18.41
CA PRO A 222 -11.19 -21.39 18.14
C PRO A 222 -10.43 -22.34 19.07
N PHE A 223 -9.17 -22.03 19.41
CA PHE A 223 -8.38 -22.85 20.34
C PHE A 223 -8.88 -22.73 21.78
N LEU A 224 -9.36 -21.55 22.19
CA LEU A 224 -10.05 -21.37 23.47
C LEU A 224 -11.35 -22.18 23.53
N LEU A 225 -12.14 -22.20 22.45
CA LEU A 225 -13.37 -23.02 22.39
C LEU A 225 -13.03 -24.51 22.52
N LEU A 226 -11.99 -24.98 21.83
CA LEU A 226 -11.48 -26.34 22.01
C LEU A 226 -11.07 -26.63 23.48
N TYR A 227 -10.38 -25.68 24.11
CA TYR A 227 -10.01 -25.79 25.53
C TYR A 227 -11.23 -25.94 26.44
N ILE A 228 -12.26 -25.11 26.23
CA ILE A 228 -13.53 -25.14 26.97
C ILE A 228 -14.22 -26.50 26.76
N LEU A 229 -14.30 -27.00 25.52
CA LEU A 229 -14.91 -28.30 25.23
C LEU A 229 -14.21 -29.44 25.97
N LEU A 230 -12.88 -29.44 26.02
CA LEU A 230 -12.10 -30.44 26.76
C LEU A 230 -12.31 -30.32 28.28
N LEU A 231 -12.44 -29.10 28.81
CA LEU A 231 -12.77 -28.86 30.22
C LEU A 231 -14.16 -29.42 30.57
N LEU A 232 -15.15 -29.19 29.70
CA LEU A 232 -16.51 -29.71 29.87
C LEU A 232 -16.54 -31.23 29.82
N HIS A 233 -15.80 -31.85 28.90
CA HIS A 233 -15.69 -33.30 28.79
C HIS A 233 -15.11 -33.93 30.06
N LYS A 234 -14.05 -33.33 30.61
CA LYS A 234 -13.41 -33.77 31.87
C LYS A 234 -14.29 -33.52 33.11
N GLY A 235 -15.20 -32.54 33.06
CA GLY A 235 -16.08 -32.19 34.17
C GLY A 235 -17.20 -33.21 34.41
N GLU A 236 -17.72 -33.23 35.64
CA GLU A 236 -18.86 -34.07 36.03
C GLU A 236 -20.13 -33.64 35.26
N PRO A 237 -20.95 -34.58 34.75
CA PRO A 237 -22.12 -34.28 33.91
C PRO A 237 -23.04 -33.20 34.47
N GLY A 238 -23.35 -33.23 35.77
CA GLY A 238 -24.24 -32.28 36.43
C GLY A 238 -23.72 -30.84 36.52
N THR A 239 -22.44 -30.59 36.26
CA THR A 239 -21.81 -29.25 36.33
C THR A 239 -21.50 -28.66 34.95
N ARG A 240 -21.64 -29.44 33.87
CA ARG A 240 -21.24 -29.05 32.51
C ARG A 240 -22.01 -27.83 31.98
N LEU A 241 -23.33 -27.83 32.13
CA LEU A 241 -24.17 -26.72 31.65
C LEU A 241 -23.79 -25.40 32.34
N ARG A 242 -23.52 -25.44 33.65
CA ARG A 242 -23.07 -24.28 34.40
C ARG A 242 -21.68 -23.81 33.97
N ALA A 243 -20.74 -24.72 33.80
CA ALA A 243 -19.40 -24.37 33.32
C ALA A 243 -19.45 -23.75 31.92
N LEU A 244 -20.31 -24.26 31.03
CA LEU A 244 -20.57 -23.69 29.71
C LEU A 244 -21.18 -22.29 29.83
N PHE A 245 -22.21 -22.11 30.65
CA PHE A 245 -22.82 -20.81 30.91
C PHE A 245 -21.81 -19.79 31.45
N LEU A 246 -20.99 -20.17 32.44
CA LEU A 246 -19.97 -19.28 32.99
C LEU A 246 -18.90 -18.92 31.94
N ALA A 247 -18.46 -19.89 31.14
CA ALA A 247 -17.51 -19.64 30.05
C ALA A 247 -18.10 -18.69 28.99
N ALA A 248 -19.35 -18.92 28.58
CA ALA A 248 -20.07 -18.05 27.66
C ALA A 248 -20.27 -16.65 28.25
N ALA A 249 -20.64 -16.54 29.52
CA ALA A 249 -20.79 -15.27 30.22
C ALA A 249 -19.46 -14.52 30.34
N ALA A 250 -18.33 -15.21 30.55
CA ALA A 250 -17.01 -14.61 30.55
C ALA A 250 -16.65 -14.04 29.17
N MET A 251 -16.86 -14.83 28.10
CA MET A 251 -16.60 -14.39 26.73
C MET A 251 -17.50 -13.22 26.34
N ALA A 252 -18.81 -13.30 26.61
CA ALA A 252 -19.76 -12.24 26.36
C ALA A 252 -19.41 -10.97 27.16
N GLY A 253 -19.04 -11.10 28.43
CA GLY A 253 -18.55 -10.01 29.25
C GLY A 253 -17.28 -9.37 28.66
N GLY A 254 -16.35 -10.19 28.16
CA GLY A 254 -15.14 -9.69 27.50
C GLY A 254 -15.42 -8.94 26.19
N LEU A 255 -16.36 -9.45 25.37
CA LEU A 255 -16.82 -8.77 24.15
C LEU A 255 -17.54 -7.46 24.44
N LEU A 256 -18.36 -7.41 25.49
CA LEU A 256 -19.05 -6.18 25.92
C LEU A 256 -18.08 -5.13 26.48
N LEU A 257 -17.12 -5.54 27.32
CA LEU A 257 -16.10 -4.64 27.87
C LEU A 257 -15.18 -4.02 26.80
N SER A 258 -15.03 -4.69 25.66
CA SER A 258 -14.21 -4.24 24.53
C SER A 258 -15.03 -3.72 23.33
N ALA A 259 -16.36 -3.68 23.45
CA ALA A 259 -17.27 -3.30 22.36
C ALA A 259 -17.00 -1.89 21.83
N TRP A 260 -16.63 -0.95 22.72
CA TRP A 260 -16.22 0.40 22.35
C TRP A 260 -15.14 0.42 21.27
N PHE A 261 -14.28 -0.59 21.17
CA PHE A 261 -13.26 -0.69 20.14
C PHE A 261 -13.72 -1.49 18.91
N TRP A 262 -14.05 -2.78 19.07
CA TRP A 262 -14.19 -3.67 17.91
C TRP A 262 -15.47 -3.43 17.10
N VAL A 263 -16.54 -2.93 17.73
CA VAL A 263 -17.81 -2.63 17.04
C VAL A 263 -17.63 -1.51 16.00
N PRO A 264 -17.13 -0.30 16.36
CA PRO A 264 -16.89 0.74 15.36
C PRO A 264 -15.82 0.34 14.35
N ALA A 265 -14.76 -0.37 14.75
CA ALA A 265 -13.75 -0.87 13.81
C ALA A 265 -14.37 -1.74 12.69
N LEU A 266 -15.35 -2.58 13.04
CA LEU A 266 -16.01 -3.47 12.08
C LEU A 266 -17.06 -2.74 11.23
N LEU A 267 -17.85 -1.85 11.85
CA LEU A 267 -18.97 -1.18 11.19
C LEU A 267 -18.55 0.02 10.31
N GLU A 268 -17.45 0.69 10.66
CA GLU A 268 -16.97 1.88 9.93
C GLU A 268 -15.87 1.54 8.91
N ARG A 269 -15.61 0.25 8.66
CA ARG A 269 -14.56 -0.22 7.73
C ARG A 269 -14.72 0.25 6.28
N TYR A 270 -15.95 0.57 5.87
CA TYR A 270 -16.27 1.00 4.51
C TYR A 270 -15.91 2.46 4.22
N SER A 271 -15.55 3.22 5.26
CA SER A 271 -15.14 4.62 5.12
C SER A 271 -13.65 4.78 4.84
N VAL A 272 -12.93 3.67 4.70
CA VAL A 272 -11.48 3.65 4.50
C VAL A 272 -11.07 2.57 3.50
N SER A 273 -9.89 2.75 2.89
CA SER A 273 -9.32 1.80 1.95
C SER A 273 -8.69 0.61 2.68
N LEU A 274 -9.10 -0.60 2.27
CA LEU A 274 -8.64 -1.89 2.83
C LEU A 274 -8.29 -2.93 1.75
N GLU A 275 -8.44 -2.60 0.47
CA GLU A 275 -8.34 -3.56 -0.64
C GLU A 275 -6.95 -4.21 -0.71
N ASP A 276 -5.90 -3.41 -0.54
CA ASP A 276 -4.50 -3.86 -0.59
C ASP A 276 -4.05 -4.67 0.64
N MET A 277 -4.86 -4.76 1.69
CA MET A 277 -4.51 -5.53 2.90
C MET A 277 -4.46 -7.03 2.66
N THR A 278 -4.90 -7.54 1.51
CA THR A 278 -4.93 -8.98 1.21
C THR A 278 -4.29 -9.36 -0.13
N THR A 279 -3.69 -8.39 -0.82
CA THR A 279 -3.09 -8.56 -2.16
C THR A 279 -1.55 -8.53 -2.08
N GLY A 280 -0.88 -8.84 -3.20
CA GLY A 280 0.58 -8.78 -3.30
C GLY A 280 1.30 -9.53 -2.17
N TYR A 281 2.24 -8.85 -1.50
CA TYR A 281 2.97 -9.39 -0.35
C TYR A 281 2.05 -9.80 0.81
N PHE A 282 0.86 -9.22 0.97
CA PHE A 282 -0.05 -9.56 2.07
C PHE A 282 -0.97 -10.75 1.78
N ASN A 283 -0.88 -11.32 0.57
CA ASN A 283 -1.64 -12.50 0.22
C ASN A 283 -1.14 -13.73 0.99
N TYR A 284 -2.00 -14.32 1.82
CA TYR A 284 -1.68 -15.46 2.68
C TYR A 284 -1.11 -16.68 1.95
N ALA A 285 -1.49 -16.89 0.69
CA ALA A 285 -1.07 -18.05 -0.08
C ALA A 285 0.46 -18.09 -0.27
N GLN A 286 1.12 -16.94 -0.26
CA GLN A 286 2.57 -16.81 -0.41
C GLN A 286 3.36 -17.12 0.89
N HIS A 287 2.66 -17.27 2.03
CA HIS A 287 3.28 -17.32 3.36
C HIS A 287 3.11 -18.65 4.10
N PHE A 288 2.53 -19.66 3.45
CA PHE A 288 2.50 -21.01 4.01
C PHE A 288 3.92 -21.58 4.19
N ARG A 289 4.09 -22.45 5.19
CA ARG A 289 5.33 -23.22 5.38
C ARG A 289 5.11 -24.68 5.05
N SER A 290 6.06 -25.28 4.34
CA SER A 290 6.05 -26.71 3.99
C SER A 290 7.24 -27.40 4.66
N THR A 291 8.28 -27.78 3.90
CA THR A 291 9.50 -28.44 4.39
C THR A 291 10.36 -27.53 5.28
N ASN A 292 10.13 -26.22 5.24
CA ASN A 292 10.87 -25.20 6.00
C ASN A 292 10.17 -24.73 7.29
N LEU A 293 9.23 -25.52 7.83
CA LEU A 293 8.51 -25.22 9.09
C LEU A 293 9.45 -25.05 10.30
N VAL A 294 10.56 -25.78 10.32
CA VAL A 294 11.59 -25.72 11.37
C VAL A 294 12.90 -25.23 10.77
N GLN A 295 13.53 -24.26 11.42
CA GLN A 295 14.89 -23.88 11.11
C GLN A 295 15.87 -24.87 11.74
N LEU A 296 16.68 -25.53 10.92
CA LEU A 296 17.61 -26.60 11.36
C LEU A 296 18.94 -26.08 11.95
N ARG A 297 19.12 -24.78 12.10
CA ARG A 297 20.31 -24.21 12.78
C ARG A 297 20.14 -24.32 14.29
N TRP A 298 21.23 -24.67 14.99
CA TRP A 298 21.26 -24.76 16.46
C TRP A 298 20.97 -23.42 17.13
N LEU A 299 21.66 -22.37 16.67
CA LEU A 299 21.36 -20.98 17.02
C LEU A 299 20.31 -20.47 16.04
N PHE A 300 19.24 -19.87 16.55
CA PHE A 300 18.20 -19.31 15.72
C PHE A 300 18.73 -18.12 14.91
N ASP A 301 18.24 -17.95 13.70
CA ASP A 301 18.70 -16.95 12.75
C ASP A 301 17.56 -15.96 12.55
N TYR A 302 17.81 -14.72 12.91
CA TYR A 302 16.85 -13.64 12.88
C TYR A 302 16.95 -12.80 11.60
N GLY A 303 17.88 -13.12 10.69
CA GLY A 303 18.08 -12.40 9.44
C GLY A 303 16.86 -12.47 8.52
N ILE A 304 16.61 -11.36 7.83
CA ILE A 304 15.64 -11.27 6.72
C ILE A 304 16.45 -11.03 5.45
N THR A 305 16.65 -12.09 4.67
CA THR A 305 17.33 -12.03 3.37
C THR A 305 16.58 -12.93 2.39
N ALA A 306 17.01 -12.98 1.12
CA ALA A 306 16.48 -13.94 0.16
C ALA A 306 16.65 -15.41 0.63
N GLU A 307 17.69 -15.69 1.43
CA GLU A 307 18.05 -17.03 1.89
C GLU A 307 17.63 -17.32 3.35
N ALA A 308 17.42 -16.26 4.16
CA ALA A 308 17.09 -16.35 5.58
C ALA A 308 15.72 -15.74 5.89
N ASN A 309 14.89 -16.50 6.61
CA ASN A 309 13.57 -16.04 7.03
C ASN A 309 13.24 -16.54 8.45
N PRO A 310 12.93 -15.64 9.41
CA PRO A 310 12.75 -16.02 10.81
C PRO A 310 11.31 -16.42 11.18
N PHE A 311 10.36 -16.42 10.23
CA PHE A 311 8.96 -16.80 10.50
C PHE A 311 8.75 -18.32 10.44
N ARG A 312 9.42 -19.05 11.34
CA ARG A 312 9.41 -20.51 11.48
C ARG A 312 9.81 -20.94 12.91
N MET A 313 9.60 -22.21 13.25
CA MET A 313 9.98 -22.76 14.56
C MET A 313 11.50 -22.97 14.64
N GLY A 314 12.13 -22.79 15.80
CA GLY A 314 13.57 -23.08 15.98
C GLY A 314 13.85 -24.57 16.23
N LEU A 315 15.03 -25.07 15.84
CA LEU A 315 15.42 -26.47 16.02
C LEU A 315 15.27 -26.93 17.47
N VAL A 316 15.88 -26.21 18.42
CA VAL A 316 15.84 -26.61 19.84
C VAL A 316 14.40 -26.59 20.35
N GLN A 317 13.59 -25.59 19.97
CA GLN A 317 12.18 -25.55 20.32
C GLN A 317 11.42 -26.77 19.77
N ALA A 318 11.66 -27.15 18.51
CA ALA A 318 11.05 -28.32 17.89
C ALA A 318 11.48 -29.63 18.57
N LEU A 319 12.77 -29.78 18.91
CA LEU A 319 13.28 -30.94 19.65
C LEU A 319 12.64 -31.08 21.03
N LEU A 320 12.47 -29.96 21.76
CA LEU A 320 11.79 -29.95 23.06
C LEU A 320 10.32 -30.34 22.92
N VAL A 321 9.64 -29.85 21.88
CA VAL A 321 8.25 -30.21 21.57
C VAL A 321 8.13 -31.70 21.26
N VAL A 322 8.95 -32.23 20.35
CA VAL A 322 8.96 -33.65 19.97
C VAL A 322 9.26 -34.53 21.18
N ALA A 323 10.28 -34.20 21.96
CA ALA A 323 10.61 -34.92 23.18
C ALA A 323 9.43 -34.92 24.18
N GLY A 324 8.73 -33.78 24.32
CA GLY A 324 7.55 -33.67 25.16
C GLY A 324 6.41 -34.58 24.70
N VAL A 325 6.13 -34.60 23.39
CA VAL A 325 5.14 -35.51 22.78
C VAL A 325 5.53 -36.97 22.97
N VAL A 326 6.79 -37.33 22.77
CA VAL A 326 7.31 -38.69 23.00
C VAL A 326 7.16 -39.08 24.47
N CYS A 327 7.49 -38.21 25.42
CA CYS A 327 7.27 -38.47 26.84
C CYS A 327 5.80 -38.72 27.16
N ILE A 328 4.87 -37.98 26.54
CA ILE A 328 3.43 -38.19 26.68
C ILE A 328 3.02 -39.54 26.09
N ALA A 329 3.49 -39.87 24.88
CA ALA A 329 3.21 -41.14 24.21
C ALA A 329 3.72 -42.34 25.02
N VAL A 330 4.97 -42.30 25.50
CA VAL A 330 5.55 -43.35 26.36
C VAL A 330 4.75 -43.50 27.65
N ARG A 331 4.37 -42.39 28.29
CA ARG A 331 3.54 -42.43 29.50
C ARG A 331 2.16 -43.00 29.21
N TRP A 332 1.54 -42.66 28.08
CA TRP A 332 0.26 -43.21 27.65
C TRP A 332 0.38 -44.71 27.35
N LEU A 333 1.42 -45.18 26.66
CA LEU A 333 1.65 -46.61 26.43
C LEU A 333 1.80 -47.39 27.74
N ARG A 334 2.45 -46.80 28.76
CA ARG A 334 2.67 -47.43 30.07
C ARG A 334 1.47 -47.36 31.01
N THR A 335 0.72 -46.26 31.00
CA THR A 335 -0.31 -45.98 32.03
C THR A 335 -1.73 -45.89 31.47
N ARG A 336 -1.86 -45.84 30.14
CA ARG A 336 -3.10 -45.56 29.39
C ARG A 336 -3.82 -44.28 29.84
N ARG A 337 -3.07 -43.33 30.42
CA ARG A 337 -3.59 -42.03 30.89
C ARG A 337 -2.86 -40.87 30.22
N VAL A 338 -3.61 -39.87 29.79
CA VAL A 338 -3.10 -38.59 29.30
C VAL A 338 -3.63 -37.48 30.20
N ASP A 339 -2.74 -36.63 30.71
CA ASP A 339 -3.17 -35.46 31.47
C ASP A 339 -3.86 -34.45 30.54
N PHE A 340 -4.90 -33.79 31.04
CA PHE A 340 -5.65 -32.79 30.28
C PHE A 340 -4.78 -31.72 29.60
N GLY A 341 -3.79 -31.17 30.34
CA GLY A 341 -2.90 -30.15 29.79
C GLY A 341 -2.04 -30.69 28.65
N ASP A 342 -1.64 -31.96 28.71
CA ASP A 342 -0.85 -32.62 27.67
C ASP A 342 -1.70 -32.91 26.43
N ALA A 343 -2.93 -33.41 26.61
CA ALA A 343 -3.85 -33.62 25.49
C ALA A 343 -4.16 -32.30 24.75
N TYR A 344 -4.46 -31.24 25.50
CA TYR A 344 -4.68 -29.93 24.91
C TYR A 344 -3.45 -29.40 24.17
N ALA A 345 -2.25 -29.52 24.74
CA ALA A 345 -1.02 -29.04 24.10
C ALA A 345 -0.71 -29.78 22.79
N VAL A 346 -0.96 -31.10 22.72
CA VAL A 346 -0.79 -31.88 21.49
C VAL A 346 -1.78 -31.44 20.41
N LEU A 347 -3.06 -31.24 20.77
CA LEU A 347 -4.08 -30.74 19.82
C LEU A 347 -3.77 -29.31 19.36
N LEU A 348 -3.34 -28.46 20.28
CA LEU A 348 -2.93 -27.08 20.01
C LEU A 348 -1.79 -27.05 19.01
N LEU A 349 -0.76 -27.88 19.22
CA LEU A 349 0.36 -28.04 18.29
C LEU A 349 -0.09 -28.55 16.93
N ALA A 350 -0.90 -29.61 16.86
CA ALA A 350 -1.32 -30.21 15.60
C ALA A 350 -2.15 -29.24 14.74
N LEU A 351 -3.16 -28.60 15.33
CA LEU A 351 -4.06 -27.69 14.62
C LEU A 351 -3.35 -26.40 14.20
N SER A 352 -2.54 -25.80 15.07
CA SER A 352 -1.76 -24.61 14.70
C SER A 352 -0.71 -24.91 13.63
N THR A 353 -0.08 -26.11 13.66
CA THR A 353 0.81 -26.55 12.57
C THR A 353 0.06 -26.70 11.26
N TRP A 354 -1.12 -27.34 11.26
CA TRP A 354 -1.94 -27.48 10.06
C TRP A 354 -2.33 -26.13 9.45
N MET A 355 -2.68 -25.14 10.27
CA MET A 355 -3.00 -23.78 9.82
C MET A 355 -1.81 -23.03 9.20
N ILE A 356 -0.58 -23.41 9.53
CA ILE A 356 0.65 -22.83 8.95
C ILE A 356 1.00 -23.47 7.60
N THR A 357 0.49 -24.67 7.30
CA THR A 357 0.85 -25.42 6.09
C THR A 357 -0.19 -25.27 4.97
N PRO A 358 0.19 -25.49 3.70
CA PRO A 358 -0.73 -25.42 2.56
C PRO A 358 -1.93 -26.37 2.66
N TRP A 359 -1.88 -27.38 3.55
CA TRP A 359 -2.98 -28.30 3.81
C TRP A 359 -4.23 -27.62 4.39
N SER A 360 -4.09 -26.40 4.92
CA SER A 360 -5.21 -25.60 5.39
C SER A 360 -5.77 -24.64 4.34
N SER A 361 -5.21 -24.58 3.12
CA SER A 361 -5.60 -23.64 2.03
C SER A 361 -7.11 -23.52 1.84
N ARG A 362 -7.83 -24.64 1.78
CA ARG A 362 -9.30 -24.66 1.63
C ARG A 362 -10.05 -23.95 2.77
N VAL A 363 -9.49 -23.88 3.97
CA VAL A 363 -10.05 -23.11 5.08
C VAL A 363 -9.82 -21.62 4.87
N TRP A 364 -8.61 -21.23 4.45
CA TRP A 364 -8.26 -19.84 4.14
C TRP A 364 -9.10 -19.26 3.00
N GLU A 365 -9.39 -20.06 1.98
CA GLU A 365 -10.23 -19.67 0.84
C GLU A 365 -11.71 -19.49 1.23
N LYS A 366 -12.23 -20.36 2.13
CA LYS A 366 -13.67 -20.43 2.40
C LYS A 366 -14.13 -19.65 3.63
N LEU A 367 -13.27 -19.41 4.61
CA LEU A 367 -13.66 -18.77 5.86
C LEU A 367 -13.56 -17.25 5.73
N PRO A 368 -14.69 -16.50 5.80
CA PRO A 368 -14.68 -15.05 5.67
C PRO A 368 -13.78 -14.39 6.70
N LEU A 369 -13.11 -13.30 6.33
CA LEU A 369 -12.14 -12.56 7.16
C LEU A 369 -10.83 -13.30 7.48
N LEU A 370 -10.71 -14.61 7.25
CA LEU A 370 -9.45 -15.31 7.48
C LEU A 370 -8.30 -14.78 6.59
N PRO A 371 -8.51 -14.39 5.31
CA PRO A 371 -7.49 -13.72 4.53
C PRO A 371 -6.94 -12.42 5.16
N MET A 372 -7.72 -11.71 5.99
CA MET A 372 -7.24 -10.53 6.75
C MET A 372 -6.19 -10.86 7.81
N VAL A 373 -6.01 -12.14 8.15
CA VAL A 373 -4.88 -12.57 8.99
C VAL A 373 -3.56 -12.42 8.24
N GLN A 374 -3.56 -12.35 6.90
CA GLN A 374 -2.43 -12.14 5.98
C GLN A 374 -1.35 -13.21 6.00
N PHE A 375 -1.03 -13.76 7.17
CA PHE A 375 0.17 -14.53 7.38
C PHE A 375 -0.09 -15.79 8.22
N PRO A 376 -0.08 -16.99 7.59
CA PRO A 376 -0.27 -18.26 8.29
C PRO A 376 0.73 -18.49 9.42
N TRP A 377 1.95 -17.95 9.32
CA TRP A 377 2.95 -18.07 10.40
C TRP A 377 2.51 -17.39 11.72
N ARG A 378 1.44 -16.57 11.78
CA ARG A 378 0.94 -15.98 13.04
C ARG A 378 0.51 -17.04 14.05
N PHE A 379 0.17 -18.23 13.58
CA PHE A 379 -0.12 -19.40 14.40
C PHE A 379 1.10 -19.95 15.15
N LEU A 380 2.33 -19.50 14.83
CA LEU A 380 3.53 -19.75 15.66
C LEU A 380 3.37 -19.21 17.09
N SER A 381 2.60 -18.14 17.27
CA SER A 381 2.27 -17.62 18.61
C SER A 381 1.45 -18.60 19.45
N VAL A 382 0.56 -19.36 18.79
CA VAL A 382 -0.23 -20.42 19.41
C VAL A 382 0.63 -21.67 19.65
N GLN A 383 1.50 -22.03 18.70
CA GLN A 383 2.49 -23.10 18.90
C GLN A 383 3.42 -22.84 20.07
N ALA A 384 3.78 -21.57 20.35
CA ALA A 384 4.62 -21.22 21.49
C ALA A 384 3.97 -21.64 22.83
N VAL A 385 2.65 -21.47 22.97
CA VAL A 385 1.90 -21.93 24.16
C VAL A 385 2.01 -23.45 24.30
N ALA A 386 1.79 -24.20 23.21
CA ALA A 386 1.96 -25.65 23.19
C ALA A 386 3.38 -26.06 23.58
N ALA A 387 4.40 -25.39 23.02
CA ALA A 387 5.80 -25.65 23.30
C ALA A 387 6.14 -25.45 24.79
N GLY A 388 5.66 -24.37 25.42
CA GLY A 388 5.87 -24.17 26.86
C GLY A 388 5.20 -25.24 27.72
N ILE A 389 4.01 -25.72 27.36
CA ILE A 389 3.33 -26.82 28.09
C ILE A 389 4.10 -28.13 27.93
N LEU A 390 4.48 -28.48 26.70
CA LEU A 390 5.18 -29.73 26.38
C LEU A 390 6.59 -29.77 27.00
N ALA A 391 7.36 -28.68 26.88
CA ALA A 391 8.69 -28.56 27.48
C ALA A 391 8.66 -28.69 29.01
N SER A 392 7.60 -28.20 29.67
CA SER A 392 7.43 -28.38 31.12
C SER A 392 7.30 -29.86 31.53
N GLY A 393 6.84 -30.73 30.62
CA GLY A 393 6.69 -32.16 30.84
C GLY A 393 8.02 -32.93 30.88
N LEU A 394 9.10 -32.34 30.34
CA LEU A 394 10.43 -32.95 30.29
C LEU A 394 11.15 -32.94 31.64
N VAL A 395 10.78 -32.03 32.55
CA VAL A 395 11.41 -31.95 33.87
C VAL A 395 10.82 -33.02 34.79
N PRO A 396 11.61 -34.01 35.24
CA PRO A 396 11.11 -35.11 36.04
C PRO A 396 10.68 -34.64 37.44
N ARG A 397 9.69 -35.32 38.03
CA ARG A 397 9.22 -35.03 39.39
C ARG A 397 10.19 -35.50 40.48
N ARG A 398 10.99 -36.54 40.23
CA ARG A 398 11.90 -37.19 41.21
C ARG A 398 13.36 -36.69 41.06
N GLN A 399 14.10 -36.69 42.17
CA GLN A 399 15.55 -36.41 42.24
C GLN A 399 16.37 -37.64 41.77
N PRO A 400 17.68 -37.53 41.43
CA PRO A 400 18.57 -36.36 41.54
C PRO A 400 18.72 -35.49 40.26
N ILE A 401 18.32 -36.01 39.09
CA ILE A 401 18.67 -35.40 37.78
C ILE A 401 17.83 -34.15 37.47
N ARG A 402 16.74 -33.88 38.20
CA ARG A 402 15.76 -32.84 37.85
C ARG A 402 16.36 -31.44 37.68
N TRP A 403 17.31 -31.05 38.52
CA TRP A 403 17.93 -29.73 38.48
C TRP A 403 18.92 -29.63 37.32
N THR A 404 19.75 -30.65 37.15
CA THR A 404 20.68 -30.76 36.02
C THR A 404 19.94 -30.69 34.70
N LEU A 405 18.87 -31.48 34.54
CA LEU A 405 18.08 -31.45 33.31
C LEU A 405 17.38 -30.10 33.11
N ALA A 406 16.80 -29.51 34.16
CA ALA A 406 16.20 -28.18 34.03
C ALA A 406 17.24 -27.11 33.62
N LEU A 407 18.45 -27.16 34.17
CA LEU A 407 19.55 -26.26 33.77
C LEU A 407 19.95 -26.48 32.32
N ILE A 408 20.09 -27.74 31.86
CA ILE A 408 20.40 -28.06 30.46
C ILE A 408 19.31 -27.54 29.53
N LEU A 409 18.03 -27.82 29.83
CA LEU A 409 16.90 -27.38 29.02
C LEU A 409 16.80 -25.84 28.98
N GLY A 410 17.01 -25.18 30.12
CA GLY A 410 17.01 -23.72 30.22
C GLY A 410 18.17 -23.09 29.46
N ALA A 411 19.39 -23.62 29.63
CA ALA A 411 20.58 -23.16 28.93
C ALA A 411 20.46 -23.39 27.42
N ALA A 412 19.99 -24.55 26.97
CA ALA A 412 19.76 -24.84 25.55
C ALA A 412 18.72 -23.90 24.94
N THR A 413 17.62 -23.62 25.65
CA THR A 413 16.59 -22.66 25.22
C THR A 413 17.19 -21.26 25.06
N LEU A 414 17.89 -20.76 26.07
CA LEU A 414 18.50 -19.43 26.07
C LEU A 414 19.59 -19.32 25.01
N ALA A 415 20.51 -20.29 24.94
CA ALA A 415 21.60 -20.28 23.97
C ALA A 415 21.07 -20.32 22.54
N SER A 416 20.08 -21.19 22.25
CA SER A 416 19.49 -21.28 20.90
C SER A 416 18.75 -20.00 20.50
N ALA A 417 17.93 -19.45 21.41
CA ALA A 417 17.09 -18.30 21.11
C ALA A 417 17.86 -16.97 21.10
N MET A 418 18.83 -16.79 21.99
CA MET A 418 19.53 -15.52 22.18
C MET A 418 20.97 -15.51 21.63
N GLY A 419 21.59 -16.67 21.42
CA GLY A 419 23.02 -16.76 21.09
C GLY A 419 23.42 -16.10 19.77
N ASN A 420 22.48 -15.97 18.82
CA ASN A 420 22.68 -15.23 17.57
C ASN A 420 21.69 -14.06 17.41
N LEU A 421 21.05 -13.63 18.50
CA LEU A 421 20.24 -12.43 18.51
C LEU A 421 21.18 -11.22 18.55
N ARG A 422 21.25 -10.47 17.46
CA ARG A 422 22.13 -9.30 17.29
C ARG A 422 21.30 -8.05 16.99
N PRO A 423 20.58 -7.48 17.98
CA PRO A 423 19.79 -6.28 17.75
C PRO A 423 20.69 -5.14 17.30
N GLU A 424 20.24 -4.42 16.29
CA GLU A 424 20.90 -3.22 15.78
C GLU A 424 20.28 -2.01 16.48
N PRO A 425 21.07 -1.11 17.10
CA PRO A 425 20.53 0.08 17.74
C PRO A 425 20.31 1.19 16.71
N LEU A 426 19.15 1.83 16.77
CA LEU A 426 18.83 3.09 16.11
C LEU A 426 19.01 4.22 17.13
N LEU A 427 20.10 4.98 17.00
CA LEU A 427 20.52 5.99 17.96
C LEU A 427 19.75 7.29 17.79
N ILE A 428 18.61 7.38 18.48
CA ILE A 428 17.74 8.56 18.53
C ILE A 428 17.74 9.11 19.97
N ARG A 429 17.65 10.43 20.12
CA ARG A 429 17.46 11.11 21.41
C ARG A 429 16.00 11.49 21.67
N GLU A 430 15.66 11.71 22.93
CA GLU A 430 14.28 12.00 23.34
C GLU A 430 13.74 13.31 22.73
N GLU A 431 14.60 14.32 22.61
CA GLU A 431 14.31 15.62 22.00
C GLU A 431 14.05 15.56 20.49
N GLU A 432 14.44 14.48 19.83
CA GLU A 432 14.28 14.30 18.38
C GLU A 432 12.94 13.67 18.01
N VAL A 433 12.21 13.11 18.97
CA VAL A 433 10.86 12.57 18.78
C VAL A 433 9.86 13.73 18.68
N THR A 434 9.89 14.43 17.55
CA THR A 434 9.08 15.63 17.25
C THR A 434 8.12 15.36 16.11
N PRO A 435 6.96 16.07 16.04
CA PRO A 435 6.06 15.98 14.90
C PRO A 435 6.77 16.16 13.55
N LYS A 436 7.72 17.11 13.46
CA LYS A 436 8.52 17.36 12.26
C LYS A 436 9.29 16.10 11.82
N ARG A 437 10.06 15.47 12.70
CA ARG A 437 10.84 14.25 12.37
C ARG A 437 9.94 13.07 12.00
N LEU A 438 8.81 12.94 12.68
CA LEU A 438 7.84 11.87 12.42
C LEU A 438 7.14 12.04 11.07
N THR A 439 6.75 13.25 10.69
CA THR A 439 6.17 13.56 9.37
C THR A 439 7.22 13.45 8.25
N GLN A 440 8.47 13.87 8.50
CA GLN A 440 9.58 13.67 7.56
C GLN A 440 9.79 12.18 7.24
N TYR A 441 9.72 11.33 8.25
CA TYR A 441 9.79 9.89 8.07
C TYR A 441 8.62 9.36 7.19
N GLU A 442 7.37 9.80 7.41
CA GLU A 442 6.25 9.44 6.51
C GLU A 442 6.48 9.91 5.07
N TYR A 443 7.07 11.10 4.89
CA TYR A 443 7.35 11.70 3.59
C TYR A 443 8.41 10.90 2.81
N PHE A 444 9.56 10.57 3.43
CA PHE A 444 10.65 9.89 2.71
C PHE A 444 10.40 8.39 2.48
N THR A 445 9.59 7.75 3.33
CA THR A 445 9.27 6.32 3.19
C THR A 445 7.98 6.06 2.43
N ALA A 446 7.17 7.10 2.20
CA ALA A 446 5.78 6.99 1.74
C ALA A 446 4.86 6.11 2.62
N ASN A 447 5.30 5.72 3.83
CA ASN A 447 4.51 4.96 4.78
C ASN A 447 3.55 5.89 5.53
N ILE A 448 2.35 6.06 4.98
CA ILE A 448 1.34 6.96 5.53
C ILE A 448 0.62 6.35 6.74
N GLY A 449 0.43 7.14 7.79
CA GLY A 449 -0.38 6.76 8.94
C GLY A 449 0.18 5.58 9.75
N THR A 450 1.49 5.31 9.65
CA THR A 450 2.18 4.13 10.21
C THR A 450 1.79 2.80 9.57
N THR A 451 1.39 2.85 8.29
CA THR A 451 1.04 1.70 7.47
C THR A 451 1.82 1.75 6.16
N ILE A 452 2.00 0.61 5.49
CA ILE A 452 2.82 0.53 4.27
C ILE A 452 1.99 0.57 2.98
N ARG A 453 0.66 0.41 3.06
CA ARG A 453 -0.26 0.46 1.91
C ARG A 453 -1.32 1.54 2.00
N ALA A 454 -1.14 2.52 2.91
CA ALA A 454 -2.19 3.49 3.23
C ALA A 454 -3.47 2.84 3.78
N ASP A 455 -3.29 1.77 4.56
CA ASP A 455 -4.38 1.01 5.16
C ASP A 455 -5.12 1.91 6.16
N TRP A 456 -6.42 2.09 5.99
CA TRP A 456 -7.25 3.04 6.76
C TRP A 456 -7.24 4.50 6.29
N LEU A 457 -6.61 4.83 5.16
CA LEU A 457 -6.82 6.13 4.51
C LEU A 457 -8.31 6.26 4.11
N PRO A 458 -8.97 7.41 4.33
CA PRO A 458 -10.35 7.57 3.92
C PRO A 458 -10.55 7.30 2.42
N SER A 459 -11.59 6.55 2.08
CA SER A 459 -11.78 6.00 0.73
C SER A 459 -12.03 7.04 -0.36
N SER A 460 -12.35 8.27 0.01
CA SER A 460 -12.49 9.40 -0.92
C SER A 460 -11.16 10.04 -1.32
N VAL A 461 -10.04 9.65 -0.71
CA VAL A 461 -8.71 10.18 -1.02
C VAL A 461 -8.15 9.35 -2.18
N ASP A 462 -8.34 9.83 -3.40
CA ASP A 462 -7.78 9.22 -4.62
C ASP A 462 -7.44 10.32 -5.65
N PRO A 463 -6.19 10.38 -6.15
CA PRO A 463 -5.04 9.60 -5.74
C PRO A 463 -4.50 9.99 -4.36
N ARG A 464 -3.85 9.05 -3.68
CA ARG A 464 -3.16 9.33 -2.40
C ARG A 464 -2.04 10.36 -2.62
N PRO A 465 -1.95 11.45 -1.86
CA PRO A 465 -0.80 12.36 -1.94
C PRO A 465 0.40 11.77 -1.20
N PHE A 466 1.60 12.30 -1.47
CA PHE A 466 2.83 11.97 -0.71
C PHE A 466 3.30 13.12 0.19
N ILE A 467 2.60 14.25 0.18
CA ILE A 467 2.91 15.45 0.98
C ILE A 467 1.63 16.28 1.21
N SER A 468 1.70 17.27 2.10
CA SER A 468 0.70 18.34 2.23
C SER A 468 1.37 19.68 2.59
N GLU A 469 0.60 20.77 2.58
CA GLU A 469 1.05 22.08 3.09
C GLU A 469 1.55 22.01 4.55
N ALA A 470 0.97 21.15 5.38
CA ALA A 470 1.36 21.02 6.79
C ALA A 470 2.77 20.42 6.94
N THR A 471 3.22 19.65 5.95
CA THR A 471 4.60 19.11 5.92
C THR A 471 5.61 20.20 5.55
N LEU A 472 5.26 21.11 4.64
CA LEU A 472 6.12 22.22 4.21
C LEU A 472 6.23 23.33 5.26
N SER A 473 5.22 23.49 6.11
CA SER A 473 5.20 24.46 7.21
C SER A 473 5.05 23.78 8.57
N PRO A 474 6.06 23.03 9.06
CA PRO A 474 5.94 22.27 10.30
C PRO A 474 5.54 23.15 11.49
N GLY A 475 4.47 22.77 12.18
CA GLY A 475 3.97 23.50 13.35
C GLY A 475 3.01 24.65 13.01
N ILE A 476 2.81 24.96 11.74
CA ILE A 476 1.79 25.91 11.27
C ILE A 476 0.64 25.11 10.67
N ARG A 477 -0.60 25.43 11.08
CA ARG A 477 -1.79 24.82 10.49
C ARG A 477 -2.13 25.52 9.18
N PRO A 478 -2.17 24.83 8.03
CA PRO A 478 -2.54 25.45 6.76
C PRO A 478 -3.98 25.96 6.80
N ALA A 479 -4.22 27.13 6.21
CA ALA A 479 -5.58 27.63 6.03
C ALA A 479 -6.38 26.71 5.09
N PRO A 480 -7.72 26.63 5.25
CA PRO A 480 -8.58 25.98 4.28
C PRO A 480 -8.42 26.62 2.88
N LEU A 481 -8.54 25.78 1.84
CA LEU A 481 -8.56 26.24 0.45
C LEU A 481 -9.92 26.87 0.15
N VAL A 482 -9.94 27.97 -0.61
CA VAL A 482 -11.17 28.59 -1.11
C VAL A 482 -11.46 27.99 -2.49
N LEU A 483 -12.41 27.05 -2.55
CA LEU A 483 -12.75 26.32 -3.79
C LEU A 483 -13.79 27.05 -4.65
N HIS A 484 -14.69 27.80 -4.00
CA HIS A 484 -15.72 28.61 -4.64
C HIS A 484 -15.91 29.89 -3.81
N GLY A 485 -16.27 31.00 -4.46
CA GLY A 485 -16.44 32.30 -3.82
C GLY A 485 -15.12 32.97 -3.41
N GLN A 486 -15.22 33.99 -2.55
CA GLN A 486 -14.07 34.70 -1.99
C GLN A 486 -14.17 34.76 -0.47
N ALA A 487 -13.09 34.35 0.19
CA ALA A 487 -12.97 34.37 1.64
C ALA A 487 -11.60 34.92 2.06
N ASP A 488 -11.63 35.93 2.92
CA ASP A 488 -10.45 36.64 3.42
C ASP A 488 -10.30 36.45 4.93
N ALA A 489 -9.17 36.93 5.46
CA ALA A 489 -8.85 36.95 6.88
C ALA A 489 -9.01 35.58 7.58
N ILE A 490 -8.69 34.50 6.87
CA ILE A 490 -8.82 33.13 7.37
C ILE A 490 -7.74 32.90 8.44
N ALA A 491 -8.15 32.83 9.71
CA ALA A 491 -7.25 32.71 10.84
C ALA A 491 -7.67 31.55 11.76
N LEU A 492 -6.69 30.71 12.13
CA LEU A 492 -6.88 29.71 13.17
C LEU A 492 -6.88 30.40 14.54
N LEU A 493 -7.95 30.24 15.30
CA LEU A 493 -8.08 30.78 16.66
C LEU A 493 -7.61 29.77 17.71
N ASN A 494 -7.94 28.49 17.53
CA ASN A 494 -7.60 27.43 18.47
C ASN A 494 -7.59 26.07 17.75
N SER A 495 -6.73 25.16 18.19
CA SER A 495 -6.67 23.78 17.69
C SER A 495 -6.37 22.80 18.81
N SER A 496 -7.07 21.66 18.80
CA SER A 496 -6.78 20.48 19.60
C SER A 496 -6.55 19.28 18.66
N ALA A 497 -6.35 18.09 19.22
CA ALA A 497 -6.17 16.87 18.43
C ALA A 497 -7.41 16.48 17.60
N THR A 498 -8.60 16.93 17.98
CA THR A 498 -9.86 16.55 17.32
C THR A 498 -10.81 17.74 17.13
N SER A 499 -10.31 18.97 17.25
CA SER A 499 -11.12 20.16 17.03
C SER A 499 -10.29 21.34 16.54
N GLU A 500 -10.89 22.20 15.74
CA GLU A 500 -10.30 23.45 15.26
C GLU A 500 -11.33 24.56 15.28
N THR A 501 -10.89 25.78 15.60
CA THR A 501 -11.73 26.98 15.54
C THR A 501 -11.08 27.98 14.61
N TRP A 502 -11.83 28.43 13.60
CA TRP A 502 -11.39 29.36 12.57
C TRP A 502 -12.25 30.62 12.58
N ARG A 503 -11.68 31.72 12.11
CA ARG A 503 -12.39 32.96 11.75
C ARG A 503 -12.13 33.26 10.29
N THR A 504 -13.14 33.74 9.57
CA THR A 504 -13.01 34.19 8.18
C THR A 504 -14.07 35.25 7.85
N SER A 505 -13.84 36.04 6.81
CA SER A 505 -14.82 36.94 6.21
C SER A 505 -15.07 36.52 4.77
N VAL A 506 -16.32 36.18 4.45
CA VAL A 506 -16.76 35.81 3.10
C VAL A 506 -17.32 37.05 2.41
N ALA A 507 -16.80 37.37 1.22
CA ALA A 507 -17.17 38.56 0.45
C ALA A 507 -18.20 38.27 -0.65
N THR A 508 -18.41 37.01 -1.01
CA THR A 508 -19.39 36.56 -2.00
C THR A 508 -20.67 36.06 -1.35
N THR A 509 -21.75 35.89 -2.13
CA THR A 509 -23.03 35.34 -1.66
C THR A 509 -22.88 34.01 -0.93
N ASP A 510 -21.95 33.19 -1.42
CA ASP A 510 -21.53 31.92 -0.86
C ASP A 510 -20.04 31.68 -1.13
N ALA A 511 -19.38 30.94 -0.24
CA ALA A 511 -18.04 30.42 -0.44
C ALA A 511 -17.91 28.99 0.07
N LEU A 512 -17.21 28.13 -0.68
CA LEU A 512 -16.91 26.75 -0.27
C LEU A 512 -15.46 26.68 0.21
N LEU A 513 -15.27 26.38 1.49
CA LEU A 513 -13.96 26.19 2.11
C LEU A 513 -13.63 24.70 2.25
N ALA A 514 -12.43 24.30 1.83
CA ALA A 514 -11.89 22.97 2.01
C ALA A 514 -10.82 22.95 3.10
N PHE A 515 -11.20 22.48 4.29
CA PHE A 515 -10.27 22.32 5.40
C PHE A 515 -9.33 21.16 5.14
N GLN A 516 -8.02 21.40 5.31
CA GLN A 516 -6.96 20.41 5.12
C GLN A 516 -6.91 19.40 6.28
N ILE A 517 -8.04 18.71 6.48
CA ILE A 517 -8.31 17.63 7.41
C ILE A 517 -9.01 16.56 6.59
N TYR A 518 -8.54 15.32 6.64
CA TYR A 518 -9.29 14.25 6.00
C TYR A 518 -10.63 14.01 6.71
N TYR A 519 -11.69 13.94 5.90
CA TYR A 519 -13.00 13.56 6.37
C TYR A 519 -13.00 12.11 6.83
N PHE A 520 -13.65 11.88 7.97
CA PHE A 520 -13.91 10.58 8.55
C PHE A 520 -15.23 10.66 9.31
N PRO A 521 -16.07 9.61 9.35
CA PRO A 521 -17.37 9.69 10.01
C PRO A 521 -17.26 10.22 11.45
N GLY A 522 -18.12 11.17 11.77
CA GLY A 522 -18.18 11.82 13.08
C GLY A 522 -17.70 13.26 13.11
N TRP A 523 -16.96 13.74 12.10
CA TRP A 523 -16.69 15.17 11.97
C TRP A 523 -17.98 15.98 11.86
N ARG A 524 -17.99 17.16 12.47
CA ARG A 524 -19.10 18.11 12.49
C ARG A 524 -18.56 19.54 12.46
N ALA A 525 -19.42 20.47 12.05
CA ALA A 525 -19.13 21.90 12.07
C ALA A 525 -20.24 22.69 12.76
N SER A 526 -19.88 23.83 13.33
CA SER A 526 -20.81 24.90 13.64
C SER A 526 -20.28 26.23 13.12
N VAL A 527 -21.19 27.07 12.63
CA VAL A 527 -20.95 28.42 12.14
C VAL A 527 -21.71 29.37 13.04
N ASP A 528 -21.00 30.28 13.70
CA ASP A 528 -21.56 31.24 14.67
C ASP A 528 -22.42 30.58 15.76
N GLY A 529 -21.99 29.40 16.21
CA GLY A 529 -22.65 28.62 17.26
C GLY A 529 -23.82 27.74 16.79
N ARG A 530 -24.18 27.76 15.50
CA ARG A 530 -25.24 26.90 14.93
C ARG A 530 -24.62 25.75 14.14
N GLU A 531 -25.15 24.53 14.28
CA GLU A 531 -24.64 23.36 13.54
C GLU A 531 -24.80 23.59 12.03
N ALA A 532 -23.74 23.31 11.27
CA ALA A 532 -23.67 23.52 9.83
C ALA A 532 -23.30 22.20 9.13
N PRO A 533 -23.93 21.90 7.98
CA PRO A 533 -23.62 20.68 7.24
C PRO A 533 -22.21 20.74 6.66
N ILE A 534 -21.46 19.65 6.79
CA ILE A 534 -20.17 19.46 6.11
C ILE A 534 -20.33 18.43 5.00
N GLN A 535 -19.47 18.52 3.99
CA GLN A 535 -19.39 17.54 2.92
C GLN A 535 -18.00 16.92 2.83
N GLN A 536 -17.93 15.66 2.42
CA GLN A 536 -16.68 15.01 2.06
C GLN A 536 -16.35 15.42 0.63
N LEU A 537 -15.20 16.08 0.42
CA LEU A 537 -14.79 16.51 -0.91
C LEU A 537 -14.19 15.32 -1.68
N PRO A 538 -14.75 14.92 -2.84
CA PRO A 538 -14.19 13.86 -3.68
C PRO A 538 -12.74 14.16 -4.10
N GLY A 539 -11.94 13.13 -4.32
CA GLY A 539 -10.53 13.20 -4.69
C GLY A 539 -9.60 13.66 -3.55
N LEU A 540 -9.84 14.84 -2.97
CA LEU A 540 -9.05 15.33 -1.83
C LEU A 540 -9.32 14.57 -0.53
N GLY A 541 -10.56 14.11 -0.35
CA GLY A 541 -11.07 13.57 0.90
C GLY A 541 -11.07 14.56 2.06
N TYR A 542 -11.03 15.86 1.78
CA TYR A 542 -11.06 16.94 2.79
C TYR A 542 -12.47 17.21 3.33
N ILE A 543 -12.54 17.93 4.45
CA ILE A 543 -13.80 18.46 4.98
C ILE A 543 -14.15 19.75 4.23
N GLY A 544 -15.26 19.74 3.49
CA GLY A 544 -15.85 20.92 2.84
C GLY A 544 -16.95 21.57 3.69
N LEU A 545 -17.00 22.89 3.71
CA LEU A 545 -18.05 23.67 4.38
C LEU A 545 -18.41 24.90 3.53
N SER A 546 -19.69 25.05 3.22
CA SER A 546 -20.22 26.26 2.55
C SER A 546 -20.61 27.31 3.59
N LEU A 547 -20.24 28.55 3.33
CA LEU A 547 -20.51 29.70 4.17
C LEU A 547 -21.24 30.78 3.36
N PRO A 548 -22.24 31.46 3.93
CA PRO A 548 -22.85 32.62 3.30
C PRO A 548 -21.92 33.85 3.38
N GLU A 549 -22.33 34.95 2.74
CA GLU A 549 -21.68 36.25 2.88
C GLU A 549 -21.65 36.71 4.36
N GLY A 550 -20.50 37.22 4.81
CA GLY A 550 -20.32 37.79 6.15
C GLY A 550 -19.09 37.27 6.90
N THR A 551 -18.93 37.77 8.13
CA THR A 551 -17.86 37.31 9.03
C THR A 551 -18.34 36.15 9.89
N HIS A 552 -17.61 35.04 9.86
CA HIS A 552 -18.00 33.80 10.50
C HIS A 552 -16.91 33.27 11.43
N GLN A 553 -17.36 32.72 12.57
CA GLN A 553 -16.55 31.84 13.40
C GLN A 553 -16.98 30.39 13.18
N ILE A 554 -16.03 29.56 12.76
CA ILE A 554 -16.25 28.17 12.41
C ILE A 554 -15.62 27.29 13.48
N HIS A 555 -16.35 26.32 14.00
CA HIS A 555 -15.82 25.31 14.91
C HIS A 555 -16.00 23.92 14.31
N LEU A 556 -14.90 23.24 14.03
CA LEU A 556 -14.86 21.86 13.55
C LEU A 556 -14.50 20.94 14.71
N TRP A 557 -15.17 19.80 14.83
CA TRP A 557 -14.79 18.78 15.82
C TRP A 557 -15.17 17.36 15.39
N LEU A 558 -14.39 16.37 15.86
CA LEU A 558 -14.68 14.95 15.69
C LEU A 558 -15.58 14.47 16.84
N GLY A 559 -16.88 14.36 16.56
CA GLY A 559 -17.88 13.85 17.46
C GLY A 559 -18.03 12.32 17.45
N ARG A 560 -18.92 11.82 18.32
CA ARG A 560 -19.34 10.42 18.34
C ARG A 560 -20.39 10.17 17.25
N THR A 561 -20.18 9.12 16.46
CA THR A 561 -21.23 8.54 15.61
C THR A 561 -22.22 7.77 16.51
N ARG A 562 -23.43 7.47 16.00
CA ARG A 562 -24.42 6.66 16.73
C ARG A 562 -23.84 5.29 17.10
N ASN A 563 -23.10 4.67 16.18
CA ASN A 563 -22.46 3.37 16.40
C ASN A 563 -21.41 3.43 17.50
N ARG A 564 -20.54 4.45 17.48
CA ARG A 564 -19.54 4.67 18.55
C ARG A 564 -20.21 4.92 19.89
N LEU A 565 -21.22 5.79 19.95
CA LEU A 565 -21.92 6.11 21.19
C LEU A 565 -22.57 4.87 21.82
N VAL A 566 -23.29 4.06 21.04
CA VAL A 566 -23.93 2.83 21.54
C VAL A 566 -22.89 1.83 22.04
N ALA A 567 -21.80 1.63 21.29
CA ALA A 567 -20.73 0.73 21.69
C ALA A 567 -20.00 1.20 22.97
N GLU A 568 -19.73 2.49 23.07
CA GLU A 568 -19.11 3.13 24.23
C GLU A 568 -20.02 3.05 25.46
N LEU A 569 -21.32 3.33 25.32
CA LEU A 569 -22.31 3.17 26.40
C LEU A 569 -22.43 1.72 26.85
N ALA A 570 -22.42 0.75 25.93
CA ALA A 570 -22.47 -0.66 26.26
C ALA A 570 -21.23 -1.10 27.06
N SER A 571 -20.03 -0.70 26.64
CA SER A 571 -18.80 -0.97 27.40
C SER A 571 -18.77 -0.23 28.73
N ALA A 572 -19.20 1.03 28.79
CA ALA A 572 -19.28 1.80 30.03
C ALA A 572 -20.25 1.16 31.03
N ALA A 573 -21.44 0.74 30.57
CA ALA A 573 -22.40 0.01 31.40
C ALA A 573 -21.82 -1.32 31.91
N ALA A 574 -21.08 -2.06 31.07
CA ALA A 574 -20.40 -3.28 31.48
C ALA A 574 -19.31 -3.01 32.54
N VAL A 575 -18.54 -1.93 32.40
CA VAL A 575 -17.54 -1.50 33.41
C VAL A 575 -18.22 -1.09 34.71
N VAL A 576 -19.28 -0.28 34.66
CA VAL A 576 -20.04 0.15 35.85
C VAL A 576 -20.66 -1.05 36.56
N ALA A 577 -21.28 -1.98 35.83
CA ALA A 577 -21.83 -3.20 36.40
C ALA A 577 -20.75 -4.05 37.07
N LEU A 578 -19.57 -4.17 36.42
CA LEU A 578 -18.44 -4.90 36.98
C LEU A 578 -17.93 -4.24 38.26
N LEU A 579 -17.75 -2.91 38.27
CA LEU A 579 -17.29 -2.14 39.43
C LEU A 579 -18.31 -2.17 40.58
N ALA A 580 -19.60 -1.97 40.30
CA ALA A 580 -20.67 -2.03 41.29
C ALA A 580 -20.73 -3.40 41.97
N LEU A 581 -20.61 -4.47 41.19
CA LEU A 581 -20.60 -5.84 41.70
C LEU A 581 -19.32 -6.13 42.50
N TRP A 582 -18.17 -5.63 42.06
CA TRP A 582 -16.91 -5.67 42.84
C TRP A 582 -17.01 -4.93 44.17
N ILE A 583 -17.57 -3.71 44.20
CA ILE A 583 -17.77 -2.91 45.41
C ILE A 583 -18.76 -3.60 46.36
N TRP A 584 -19.86 -4.13 45.83
CA TRP A 584 -20.84 -4.88 46.61
C TRP A 584 -20.20 -6.09 47.31
N ILE A 585 -19.33 -6.83 46.61
CA ILE A 585 -18.57 -7.95 47.21
C ILE A 585 -17.58 -7.44 48.26
N ALA A 586 -16.82 -6.38 47.95
CA ALA A 586 -15.80 -5.83 48.84
C ALA A 586 -16.39 -5.29 50.16
N ARG A 587 -17.65 -4.79 50.14
CA ARG A 587 -18.39 -4.36 51.34
C ARG A 587 -18.78 -5.52 52.26
N HIS A 588 -19.01 -6.71 51.71
CA HIS A 588 -19.44 -7.89 52.47
C HIS A 588 -18.27 -8.83 52.84
N ASP A 589 -17.10 -8.65 52.25
CA ASP A 589 -15.86 -9.36 52.58
C ASP A 589 -14.64 -8.39 52.55
N PRO A 590 -14.30 -7.77 53.69
CA PRO A 590 -13.22 -6.78 53.81
C PRO A 590 -11.84 -7.31 53.44
N SER A 591 -11.65 -8.65 53.43
CA SER A 591 -10.40 -9.27 53.01
C SER A 591 -10.12 -9.07 51.52
N THR A 592 -11.17 -8.89 50.71
CA THR A 592 -11.08 -8.62 49.27
C THR A 592 -10.66 -7.17 49.01
N LEU A 593 -11.18 -6.23 49.80
CA LEU A 593 -10.79 -4.81 49.75
C LEU A 593 -9.31 -4.61 50.13
N ARG A 594 -8.79 -5.34 51.12
CA ARG A 594 -7.36 -5.29 51.50
C ARG A 594 -6.44 -5.82 50.41
N LYS A 595 -6.82 -6.90 49.71
CA LYS A 595 -6.05 -7.45 48.58
C LYS A 595 -6.04 -6.49 47.38
N LEU A 596 -7.15 -5.79 47.14
CA LEU A 596 -7.26 -4.74 46.13
C LEU A 596 -6.42 -3.53 46.47
N LEU A 597 -6.57 -2.95 47.67
CA LEU A 597 -5.76 -1.83 48.13
C LEU A 597 -4.27 -2.16 48.10
N ALA A 598 -3.88 -3.39 48.46
CA ALA A 598 -2.49 -3.85 48.33
C ALA A 598 -2.04 -3.96 46.86
N GLY A 599 -2.87 -4.48 45.95
CA GLY A 599 -2.55 -4.55 44.52
C GLY A 599 -2.48 -3.17 43.84
N SER A 600 -3.38 -2.27 44.21
CA SER A 600 -3.38 -0.86 43.80
C SER A 600 -2.19 -0.12 44.38
N LEU A 601 -1.83 -0.33 45.65
CA LEU A 601 -0.62 0.22 46.25
C LEU A 601 0.62 -0.31 45.56
N VAL A 602 0.69 -1.58 45.15
CA VAL A 602 1.84 -2.11 44.39
C VAL A 602 1.94 -1.45 43.01
N CYS A 603 0.83 -1.25 42.31
CA CYS A 603 0.82 -0.52 41.04
C CYS A 603 1.22 0.96 41.21
N VAL A 604 0.68 1.64 42.23
CA VAL A 604 1.01 3.02 42.57
C VAL A 604 2.44 3.15 43.10
N SER A 605 2.96 2.14 43.82
CA SER A 605 4.36 2.10 44.30
C SER A 605 5.33 1.80 43.17
N TRP A 606 4.94 1.02 42.16
CA TRP A 606 5.73 0.83 40.94
C TRP A 606 5.74 2.09 40.07
N LEU A 607 4.58 2.75 39.92
CA LEU A 607 4.49 4.06 39.27
C LEU A 607 5.30 5.11 40.04
N GLY A 608 5.23 5.07 41.37
CA GLY A 608 6.00 5.91 42.29
C GLY A 608 7.50 5.62 42.25
N LEU A 609 7.93 4.36 42.14
CA LEU A 609 9.35 4.00 41.96
C LEU A 609 9.86 4.45 40.59
N ALA A 610 9.05 4.34 39.53
CA ALA A 610 9.38 4.83 38.20
C ALA A 610 9.51 6.37 38.17
N LEU A 611 8.66 7.07 38.92
CA LEU A 611 8.73 8.51 39.13
C LEU A 611 9.96 8.90 39.99
N LEU A 612 10.24 8.17 41.07
CA LEU A 612 11.37 8.42 41.98
C LEU A 612 12.73 8.10 41.33
N SER A 613 12.81 7.08 40.47
CA SER A 613 14.00 6.78 39.68
C SER A 613 14.33 7.85 38.63
N ASN A 614 13.47 8.85 38.45
CA ASN A 614 13.65 9.97 37.53
C ASN A 614 13.85 11.32 38.24
N SER A 615 14.20 11.31 39.53
CA SER A 615 14.59 12.52 40.28
C SER A 615 15.98 13.05 39.88
N ALA A 616 16.71 12.32 39.02
CA ALA A 616 17.79 12.91 38.24
C ALA A 616 17.13 13.82 37.19
N LYS A 617 16.92 15.09 37.56
CA LYS A 617 16.63 16.16 36.60
C LYS A 617 17.56 15.93 35.40
N PRO A 618 17.05 15.78 34.16
CA PRO A 618 17.89 16.06 33.02
C PRO A 618 18.41 17.47 33.28
N SER A 619 19.71 17.65 33.30
CA SER A 619 20.29 18.98 33.26
C SER A 619 19.86 19.61 31.94
N THR A 620 18.67 20.21 31.91
CA THR A 620 18.33 21.23 30.94
C THR A 620 19.15 22.43 31.34
N ARG A 621 20.45 22.40 31.02
CA ARG A 621 21.06 23.63 30.55
C ARG A 621 20.19 24.03 29.36
N PRO A 622 19.62 25.24 29.33
CA PRO A 622 19.24 25.81 28.06
C PRO A 622 20.52 25.73 27.22
N LEU A 623 20.54 24.92 26.17
CA LEU A 623 21.48 25.19 25.10
C LEU A 623 21.17 26.63 24.66
N PRO A 624 22.19 27.48 24.51
CA PRO A 624 21.97 28.81 23.97
C PRO A 624 21.15 28.67 22.70
N ALA A 625 20.04 29.42 22.62
CA ALA A 625 19.63 29.90 21.31
C ALA A 625 20.87 30.62 20.74
N ASP A 626 21.23 30.26 19.51
CA ASP A 626 22.44 30.66 18.77
C ASP A 626 23.68 29.75 18.96
N SER A 627 23.77 28.73 18.09
CA SER A 627 25.03 28.48 17.36
C SER A 627 24.73 27.81 16.02
N ALA A 628 24.90 28.56 14.94
CA ALA A 628 24.89 28.05 13.57
C ALA A 628 26.13 27.19 13.22
N GLU A 629 26.80 26.57 14.20
CA GLU A 629 28.14 25.97 14.04
C GLU A 629 28.40 24.67 14.83
N ALA A 630 27.37 24.02 15.41
CA ALA A 630 27.57 22.70 16.02
C ALA A 630 27.54 21.60 14.93
N PRO A 631 28.60 20.80 14.76
CA PRO A 631 28.62 19.73 13.75
C PRO A 631 27.52 18.69 14.01
N VAL A 632 26.74 18.40 12.98
CA VAL A 632 25.64 17.43 12.95
C VAL A 632 26.15 16.08 12.45
N ASP A 633 25.81 15.00 13.15
CA ASP A 633 26.16 13.60 12.82
C ASP A 633 24.91 12.78 12.42
N LEU A 634 23.80 13.45 12.17
CA LEU A 634 22.53 12.82 11.78
C LEU A 634 22.54 12.44 10.31
N THR A 635 22.45 11.15 10.03
CA THR A 635 22.28 10.62 8.67
C THR A 635 21.16 9.58 8.64
N MET A 636 20.77 9.19 7.44
CA MET A 636 19.88 8.06 7.19
C MET A 636 20.25 7.39 5.87
N ASP A 637 19.77 6.18 5.66
CA ASP A 637 19.82 5.49 4.37
C ASP A 637 18.50 4.78 4.16
N PHE A 638 17.98 4.79 2.93
CA PHE A 638 16.65 4.23 2.71
C PHE A 638 16.60 2.71 2.55
N ASP A 639 17.75 2.05 2.48
CA ASP A 639 17.83 0.60 2.29
C ASP A 639 17.80 -0.15 3.62
N ARG A 640 18.30 0.46 4.71
CA ARG A 640 18.46 -0.17 6.02
C ARG A 640 18.09 0.69 7.22
N VAL A 641 18.15 2.02 7.13
CA VAL A 641 17.86 2.91 8.25
C VAL A 641 17.17 4.21 7.81
N PRO A 642 15.91 4.16 7.32
CA PRO A 642 15.20 5.30 6.72
C PRO A 642 14.67 6.29 7.76
N TYR A 643 15.43 6.55 8.83
CA TYR A 643 15.11 7.53 9.88
C TYR A 643 16.39 8.25 10.30
N LEU A 644 16.35 9.57 10.44
CA LEU A 644 17.51 10.36 10.83
C LEU A 644 17.96 9.99 12.24
N HIS A 645 19.21 9.51 12.35
CA HIS A 645 19.78 9.00 13.58
C HIS A 645 21.27 9.37 13.70
N HIS A 646 21.76 9.36 14.94
CA HIS A 646 23.14 9.72 15.24
C HIS A 646 24.11 8.63 14.80
N ASN A 647 25.19 9.03 14.13
CA ASN A 647 26.33 8.19 13.79
C ASN A 647 27.58 8.73 14.48
N PRO A 648 27.74 8.54 15.81
CA PRO A 648 28.81 9.16 16.59
C PRO A 648 30.22 8.70 16.16
N ASP A 649 30.32 7.47 15.64
CA ASP A 649 31.56 6.92 15.08
C ASP A 649 31.77 7.31 13.61
N GLY A 650 30.85 8.07 13.01
CA GLY A 650 30.81 8.39 11.59
C GLY A 650 30.44 7.21 10.68
N VAL A 651 30.13 7.52 9.43
CA VAL A 651 29.78 6.56 8.37
C VAL A 651 31.04 6.17 7.61
N ALA A 652 31.37 4.87 7.59
CA ALA A 652 32.59 4.36 6.99
C ALA A 652 32.40 4.01 5.50
N PHE A 653 33.33 4.45 4.65
CA PHE A 653 33.45 4.03 3.26
C PHE A 653 34.69 3.14 3.12
N PRO A 654 34.52 1.81 3.02
CA PRO A 654 35.63 0.86 3.05
C PRO A 654 36.74 1.18 2.04
N GLY A 655 37.98 1.21 2.52
CA GLY A 655 39.16 1.46 1.67
C GLY A 655 39.39 2.92 1.25
N VAL A 656 38.48 3.84 1.61
CA VAL A 656 38.56 5.24 1.14
C VAL A 656 38.56 6.27 2.25
N GLY A 657 37.59 6.26 3.17
CA GLY A 657 37.49 7.30 4.18
C GLY A 657 36.30 7.15 5.11
N ARG A 658 36.13 8.08 6.05
CA ARG A 658 35.02 8.07 7.00
C ARG A 658 34.40 9.47 7.09
N PHE A 659 33.09 9.54 6.85
CA PHE A 659 32.29 10.74 7.02
C PHE A 659 31.91 10.90 8.48
N ILE A 660 32.31 12.00 9.12
CA ILE A 660 32.16 12.20 10.57
C ILE A 660 30.94 13.05 10.91
N SER A 661 30.81 14.19 10.25
CA SER A 661 29.75 15.16 10.53
C SER A 661 29.64 16.19 9.40
N TYR A 662 28.62 17.03 9.48
CA TYR A 662 28.42 18.15 8.57
C TYR A 662 27.79 19.36 9.27
N ALA A 663 27.84 20.50 8.61
CA ALA A 663 27.06 21.68 8.95
C ALA A 663 26.49 22.26 7.64
N GLU A 664 25.23 22.67 7.68
CA GLU A 664 24.56 23.33 6.55
C GLU A 664 24.39 24.81 6.86
N SER A 665 24.59 25.67 5.86
CA SER A 665 24.36 27.13 5.97
C SER A 665 22.92 27.47 6.36
N SER A 666 21.95 26.67 5.90
CA SER A 666 20.55 26.74 6.33
C SER A 666 19.83 25.43 6.03
N THR A 667 18.77 25.13 6.81
CA THR A 667 17.80 24.06 6.50
C THR A 667 16.59 24.56 5.70
N SER A 668 16.55 25.86 5.39
CA SER A 668 15.53 26.53 4.58
C SER A 668 16.20 27.54 3.64
N VAL A 669 16.02 27.38 2.34
CA VAL A 669 16.69 28.18 1.29
C VAL A 669 15.67 28.63 0.26
N ARG A 670 15.86 29.79 -0.36
CA ARG A 670 15.00 30.24 -1.46
C ARG A 670 15.52 29.76 -2.81
N ALA A 671 14.63 29.62 -3.79
CA ALA A 671 15.02 29.40 -5.18
C ALA A 671 16.03 30.48 -5.65
N GLY A 672 17.12 30.07 -6.29
CA GLY A 672 18.21 30.94 -6.73
C GLY A 672 19.30 31.24 -5.70
N GLU A 673 19.11 30.88 -4.42
CA GLU A 673 20.14 31.06 -3.38
C GLU A 673 21.17 29.92 -3.39
N LEU A 674 22.32 30.17 -2.75
CA LEU A 674 23.37 29.17 -2.55
C LEU A 674 23.12 28.40 -1.26
N LEU A 675 23.21 27.08 -1.33
CA LEU A 675 23.26 26.20 -0.17
C LEU A 675 24.69 25.68 0.00
N THR A 676 25.38 26.19 1.02
CA THR A 676 26.68 25.66 1.43
C THR A 676 26.51 24.55 2.45
N VAL A 677 27.15 23.41 2.22
CA VAL A 677 27.24 22.28 3.15
C VAL A 677 28.70 21.95 3.41
N THR A 678 29.11 22.08 4.67
CA THR A 678 30.47 21.81 5.14
C THR A 678 30.53 20.40 5.71
N THR A 679 31.27 19.49 5.07
CA THR A 679 31.43 18.08 5.51
C THR A 679 32.77 17.86 6.19
N ARG A 680 32.84 16.94 7.16
CA ARG A 680 34.06 16.58 7.87
C ARG A 680 34.41 15.11 7.65
N TRP A 681 35.65 14.84 7.23
CA TRP A 681 36.15 13.52 6.88
C TRP A 681 37.39 13.14 7.69
N SER A 682 37.53 11.86 8.00
CA SER A 682 38.71 11.29 8.65
C SER A 682 39.14 9.98 7.97
N ASN A 683 40.35 9.52 8.27
CA ASN A 683 40.92 8.27 7.75
C ASN A 683 40.87 8.16 6.20
N VAL A 684 41.02 9.30 5.52
CA VAL A 684 41.03 9.37 4.05
C VAL A 684 42.31 8.73 3.51
N THR A 685 42.18 7.81 2.56
CA THR A 685 43.31 7.15 1.91
C THR A 685 43.82 7.98 0.73
N ASN A 686 45.03 7.67 0.23
CA ASN A 686 45.62 8.38 -0.92
C ASN A 686 45.01 7.98 -2.28
N GLN A 687 43.90 7.23 -2.29
CA GLN A 687 43.24 6.82 -3.52
C GLN A 687 42.44 8.00 -4.10
N PRO A 688 42.39 8.17 -5.44
CA PRO A 688 41.67 9.26 -6.09
C PRO A 688 40.16 9.03 -6.03
N ALA A 689 39.56 9.36 -4.88
CA ALA A 689 38.13 9.31 -4.68
C ALA A 689 37.49 10.69 -4.87
N ILE A 690 36.27 10.71 -5.40
CA ILE A 690 35.43 11.90 -5.56
C ILE A 690 34.27 11.81 -4.58
N VAL A 691 34.05 12.86 -3.80
CA VAL A 691 32.84 13.03 -3.02
C VAL A 691 31.87 13.90 -3.81
N ALA A 692 30.64 13.40 -3.96
CA ALA A 692 29.53 14.10 -4.59
C ALA A 692 28.44 14.36 -3.54
N LEU A 693 27.97 15.59 -3.48
CA LEU A 693 26.78 15.97 -2.73
C LEU A 693 25.74 16.46 -3.73
N ASP A 694 24.61 15.76 -3.78
CA ASP A 694 23.50 16.06 -4.70
C ASP A 694 22.28 16.55 -3.90
N LEU A 695 21.60 17.57 -4.40
CA LEU A 695 20.25 17.94 -4.00
C LEU A 695 19.26 17.22 -4.92
N VAL A 696 18.37 16.42 -4.35
CA VAL A 696 17.45 15.55 -5.11
C VAL A 696 16.03 15.60 -4.55
N THR A 697 15.05 15.19 -5.36
CA THR A 697 13.68 14.95 -4.89
C THR A 697 13.60 13.55 -4.23
N PRO A 698 12.60 13.28 -3.37
CA PRO A 698 12.37 11.92 -2.89
C PRO A 698 11.97 10.93 -3.99
N ALA A 699 11.54 11.42 -5.17
CA ALA A 699 11.27 10.55 -6.32
C ALA A 699 12.51 9.79 -6.79
N TRP A 700 13.71 10.30 -6.51
CA TRP A 700 14.96 9.56 -6.70
C TRP A 700 14.91 8.19 -6.02
N HIS A 701 14.51 8.16 -4.75
CA HIS A 701 14.48 6.92 -3.99
C HIS A 701 13.20 6.11 -4.22
N LEU A 702 12.04 6.77 -4.24
CA LEU A 702 10.74 6.09 -4.23
C LEU A 702 10.25 5.65 -5.62
N PHE A 703 10.71 6.32 -6.69
CA PHE A 703 10.27 6.07 -8.05
C PHE A 703 11.42 5.83 -9.04
N ASP A 704 12.66 5.75 -8.56
CA ASP A 704 13.87 5.58 -9.38
C ASP A 704 13.98 6.64 -10.47
N VAL A 705 13.78 7.91 -10.09
CA VAL A 705 13.87 9.09 -10.96
C VAL A 705 15.18 9.82 -10.67
N PRO A 706 16.31 9.48 -11.34
CA PRO A 706 17.65 9.96 -10.99
C PRO A 706 17.92 11.40 -11.47
N VAL A 707 17.02 12.34 -11.13
CA VAL A 707 17.15 13.76 -11.45
C VAL A 707 17.87 14.49 -10.32
N LYS A 708 19.02 15.08 -10.67
CA LYS A 708 19.75 16.00 -9.79
C LYS A 708 19.23 17.41 -9.97
N ILE A 709 18.85 18.05 -8.86
CA ILE A 709 18.41 19.44 -8.83
C ILE A 709 19.63 20.38 -8.80
N ALA A 710 20.60 20.06 -7.94
CA ALA A 710 21.88 20.72 -7.85
C ALA A 710 22.95 19.70 -7.44
N GLU A 711 24.20 19.90 -7.82
CA GLU A 711 25.29 19.00 -7.47
C GLU A 711 26.59 19.77 -7.17
N SER A 712 27.40 19.19 -6.28
CA SER A 712 28.76 19.60 -5.98
C SER A 712 29.62 18.36 -5.93
N SER A 713 30.71 18.33 -6.71
CA SER A 713 31.65 17.21 -6.75
C SER A 713 33.08 17.71 -6.59
N SER A 714 33.85 17.10 -5.70
CA SER A 714 35.25 17.46 -5.47
C SER A 714 36.09 16.23 -5.09
N PRO A 715 37.42 16.25 -5.33
CA PRO A 715 38.32 15.22 -4.83
C PRO A 715 38.23 15.13 -3.29
N LEU A 716 38.12 13.93 -2.75
CA LEU A 716 38.02 13.71 -1.31
C LEU A 716 39.31 14.13 -0.61
N LEU A 717 39.19 15.01 0.38
CA LEU A 717 40.29 15.47 1.23
C LEU A 717 39.99 15.15 2.70
N ALA A 718 41.06 14.90 3.47
CA ALA A 718 40.94 14.77 4.93
C ALA A 718 40.60 16.13 5.57
N GLY A 719 39.80 16.10 6.64
CA GLY A 719 39.40 17.31 7.35
C GLY A 719 38.09 17.89 6.83
N THR A 720 38.00 19.21 6.75
CA THR A 720 36.77 19.92 6.40
C THR A 720 36.74 20.22 4.91
N MET A 721 35.60 19.96 4.27
CA MET A 721 35.34 20.25 2.85
C MET A 721 34.05 21.02 2.69
N GLU A 722 34.05 22.01 1.80
CA GLU A 722 32.89 22.83 1.47
C GLU A 722 32.26 22.37 0.15
N HIS A 723 30.94 22.20 0.14
CA HIS A 723 30.14 21.90 -1.03
C HIS A 723 29.15 23.04 -1.25
N VAL A 724 29.17 23.65 -2.43
CA VAL A 724 28.28 24.77 -2.77
C VAL A 724 27.28 24.29 -3.81
N LEU A 725 26.01 24.24 -3.43
CA LEU A 725 24.90 23.85 -4.29
C LEU A 725 24.15 25.11 -4.73
N VAL A 726 24.01 25.31 -6.04
CA VAL A 726 23.22 26.41 -6.59
C VAL A 726 21.77 25.94 -6.74
N VAL A 727 20.87 26.44 -5.90
CA VAL A 727 19.45 26.07 -6.00
C VAL A 727 18.86 26.71 -7.27
N PRO A 728 18.29 25.94 -8.22
CA PRO A 728 17.71 26.51 -9.43
C PRO A 728 16.59 27.50 -9.13
N THR A 729 16.42 28.49 -10.00
CA THR A 729 15.28 29.43 -9.90
C THR A 729 13.97 28.76 -10.32
N ASN A 730 14.00 27.83 -11.26
CA ASN A 730 12.85 27.09 -11.78
C ASN A 730 12.54 25.81 -11.00
N ILE A 731 12.46 25.92 -9.67
CA ILE A 731 12.16 24.82 -8.77
C ILE A 731 10.85 25.07 -8.02
N ASN A 732 10.07 24.02 -7.78
CA ASN A 732 8.89 24.13 -6.92
C ASN A 732 9.30 24.26 -5.45
N ARG A 733 8.41 24.83 -4.63
CA ARG A 733 8.56 24.75 -3.17
C ARG A 733 8.39 23.30 -2.73
N GLY A 734 9.19 22.88 -1.76
CA GLY A 734 9.22 21.47 -1.40
C GLY A 734 10.20 21.13 -0.29
N LEU A 735 10.21 19.85 0.07
CA LEU A 735 11.21 19.28 0.97
C LEU A 735 12.14 18.38 0.15
N TYR A 736 13.40 18.75 0.06
CA TYR A 736 14.40 18.09 -0.78
C TYR A 736 15.43 17.36 0.06
N LEU A 737 16.10 16.39 -0.56
CA LEU A 737 17.05 15.49 0.08
C LEU A 737 18.48 15.85 -0.32
N LEU A 738 19.38 15.86 0.66
CA LEU A 738 20.82 15.93 0.44
C LEU A 738 21.39 14.53 0.41
N ARG A 739 21.90 14.11 -0.75
CA ARG A 739 22.44 12.78 -1.04
C ARG A 739 23.96 12.85 -1.11
N LEU A 740 24.65 12.11 -0.25
CA LEU A 740 26.10 12.04 -0.20
C LEU A 740 26.58 10.72 -0.81
N GLU A 741 27.38 10.80 -1.88
CA GLU A 741 27.97 9.65 -2.55
C GLU A 741 29.49 9.79 -2.65
N LEU A 742 30.19 8.67 -2.50
CA LEU A 742 31.63 8.59 -2.70
C LEU A 742 31.93 7.66 -3.88
N ARG A 743 32.74 8.11 -4.83
CA ARG A 743 33.14 7.35 -6.02
C ARG A 743 34.64 7.11 -6.04
N LEU A 744 35.06 5.88 -6.29
CA LEU A 744 36.46 5.52 -6.51
C LEU A 744 36.60 4.98 -7.92
N ASN A 745 37.48 5.58 -8.72
CA ASN A 745 37.69 5.24 -10.13
C ASN A 745 36.38 5.20 -10.95
N GLY A 746 35.44 6.12 -10.65
CA GLY A 746 34.13 6.21 -11.31
C GLY A 746 33.04 5.33 -10.71
N THR A 747 33.36 4.39 -9.81
CA THR A 747 32.39 3.47 -9.20
C THR A 747 31.95 3.96 -7.83
N ALA A 748 30.64 4.02 -7.58
CA ALA A 748 30.09 4.39 -6.27
C ALA A 748 30.43 3.33 -5.21
N ILE A 749 30.92 3.78 -4.05
CA ILE A 749 31.22 2.94 -2.91
C ILE A 749 30.07 3.00 -1.92
N ARG A 750 29.56 1.83 -1.56
CA ARG A 750 28.54 1.73 -0.52
C ARG A 750 29.17 1.88 0.87
N PRO A 751 28.59 2.71 1.74
CA PRO A 751 29.04 2.80 3.12
C PRO A 751 28.73 1.50 3.88
N VAL A 752 29.39 1.34 5.03
CA VAL A 752 29.13 0.22 5.95
C VAL A 752 28.87 0.72 7.37
N ASP A 753 28.06 -0.04 8.11
CA ASP A 753 27.83 0.18 9.52
C ASP A 753 29.07 -0.19 10.36
N SER A 754 28.98 0.01 11.68
CA SER A 754 30.06 -0.34 12.62
C SER A 754 30.38 -1.84 12.68
N ARG A 755 29.54 -2.71 12.10
CA ARG A 755 29.71 -4.16 12.01
C ARG A 755 30.24 -4.60 10.64
N GLY A 756 30.45 -3.66 9.71
CA GLY A 756 30.91 -3.95 8.35
C GLY A 756 29.80 -4.38 7.39
N GLU A 757 28.54 -4.22 7.79
CA GLU A 757 27.41 -4.53 6.93
C GLU A 757 27.12 -3.36 5.98
N THR A 758 26.82 -3.67 4.72
CA THR A 758 26.52 -2.66 3.69
C THR A 758 25.27 -1.85 4.05
N LEU A 759 25.39 -0.53 3.94
CA LEU A 759 24.32 0.45 4.05
C LEU A 759 23.91 0.96 2.65
N GLY A 760 22.73 1.57 2.57
CA GLY A 760 22.31 2.30 1.37
C GLY A 760 23.11 3.57 1.14
N THR A 761 22.65 4.41 0.20
CA THR A 761 23.25 5.74 0.03
C THR A 761 23.01 6.61 1.26
N THR A 762 24.03 7.34 1.71
CA THR A 762 23.94 8.26 2.85
C THR A 762 23.14 9.50 2.47
N TYR A 763 22.09 9.80 3.23
CA TYR A 763 21.35 11.06 3.15
C TYR A 763 21.56 11.88 4.44
N LEU A 764 21.61 13.20 4.28
CA LEU A 764 21.75 14.17 5.37
C LEU A 764 20.37 14.72 5.78
N ILE A 765 20.35 15.73 6.64
CA ILE A 765 19.12 16.45 6.98
C ILE A 765 18.50 17.04 5.69
N PRO A 766 17.18 16.92 5.53
CA PRO A 766 16.48 17.46 4.38
C PRO A 766 16.38 18.99 4.43
N VAL A 767 16.32 19.61 3.25
CA VAL A 767 16.28 21.07 3.08
C VAL A 767 14.91 21.50 2.56
N TYR A 768 14.32 22.50 3.22
CA TYR A 768 13.11 23.15 2.76
C TYR A 768 13.49 24.18 1.69
N ILE A 769 12.80 24.13 0.55
CA ILE A 769 12.96 25.13 -0.50
C ILE A 769 11.68 25.93 -0.57
N ASP A 770 11.82 27.25 -0.39
CA ASP A 770 10.76 28.21 -0.63
C ASP A 770 10.92 28.76 -2.04
N ALA A 771 9.87 28.60 -2.84
CA ALA A 771 9.81 29.09 -4.20
C ALA A 771 8.38 29.53 -4.48
N LEU A 772 8.22 30.79 -4.90
CA LEU A 772 6.96 31.30 -5.39
C LEU A 772 7.26 32.14 -6.62
N HIS A 773 6.86 31.64 -7.77
CA HIS A 773 6.98 32.35 -9.03
C HIS A 773 5.58 32.55 -9.55
N LEU A 774 5.20 33.82 -9.67
CA LEU A 774 3.90 34.18 -10.21
C LEU A 774 4.03 34.30 -11.73
N ASP A 775 3.05 33.76 -12.44
CA ASP A 775 2.95 33.89 -13.88
C ASP A 775 2.89 35.38 -14.27
N PRO A 776 3.93 35.91 -14.94
CA PRO A 776 3.99 37.32 -15.30
C PRO A 776 2.99 37.66 -16.42
N ASP A 777 2.63 36.68 -17.26
CA ASP A 777 1.87 36.86 -18.50
C ASP A 777 0.57 36.02 -18.46
N LYS A 778 -0.38 36.44 -17.62
CA LYS A 778 -1.69 35.79 -17.31
C LYS A 778 -2.61 35.46 -18.51
N GLY A 779 -2.13 35.55 -19.75
CA GLY A 779 -2.90 35.36 -20.98
C GLY A 779 -2.24 34.47 -22.05
N HIS A 780 -1.00 33.98 -21.89
CA HIS A 780 -0.35 33.10 -22.87
C HIS A 780 -0.14 31.69 -22.30
N PHE A 781 -0.85 30.72 -22.87
CA PHE A 781 -0.77 29.32 -22.46
C PHE A 781 -0.67 28.44 -23.72
N ALA A 782 0.16 27.39 -23.65
CA ALA A 782 0.24 26.37 -24.69
C ALA A 782 -1.09 25.58 -24.82
N ALA A 783 -1.77 25.30 -23.70
CA ALA A 783 -3.08 24.65 -23.70
C ALA A 783 -3.88 24.88 -22.40
N GLY A 784 -5.21 24.79 -22.48
CA GLY A 784 -6.13 24.83 -21.34
C GLY A 784 -6.60 23.44 -20.93
N PHE A 785 -6.71 23.20 -19.63
CA PHE A 785 -7.16 21.95 -19.02
C PHE A 785 -8.30 22.24 -18.05
N GLY A 786 -9.53 22.09 -18.53
CA GLY A 786 -10.72 22.57 -17.81
C GLY A 786 -10.71 24.10 -17.66
N ASP A 787 -11.46 24.60 -16.67
CA ASP A 787 -11.70 26.04 -16.54
C ASP A 787 -10.55 26.81 -15.87
N ASN A 788 -9.73 26.13 -15.07
CA ASN A 788 -8.82 26.79 -14.12
C ASN A 788 -7.34 26.41 -14.27
N ILE A 789 -7.01 25.35 -15.01
CA ILE A 789 -5.63 24.84 -15.14
C ILE A 789 -5.13 25.12 -16.54
N HIS A 790 -3.91 25.63 -16.63
CA HIS A 790 -3.26 25.94 -17.90
C HIS A 790 -1.86 25.34 -17.96
N LEU A 791 -1.51 24.81 -19.12
CA LEU A 791 -0.17 24.42 -19.46
C LEU A 791 0.49 25.61 -20.16
N VAL A 792 1.46 26.22 -19.50
CA VAL A 792 2.19 27.42 -19.93
C VAL A 792 3.23 27.04 -20.99
N ASP A 793 4.01 26.00 -20.72
CA ASP A 793 5.13 25.57 -21.57
C ASP A 793 5.37 24.05 -21.53
N VAL A 794 5.93 23.52 -22.62
CA VAL A 794 6.26 22.10 -22.80
C VAL A 794 7.63 21.96 -23.47
N GLU A 795 8.56 21.31 -22.80
CA GLU A 795 9.87 20.94 -23.34
C GLU A 795 9.99 19.40 -23.32
N ALA A 796 10.32 18.79 -24.46
CA ALA A 796 10.50 17.35 -24.57
C ALA A 796 11.80 17.04 -25.34
N ILE A 797 12.83 16.57 -24.65
CA ILE A 797 14.18 16.39 -25.21
C ILE A 797 14.72 15.01 -24.84
N GLN A 798 15.23 14.28 -25.84
CA GLN A 798 15.94 13.03 -25.58
C GLN A 798 17.38 13.33 -25.17
N ARG A 799 17.74 13.09 -23.90
CA ARG A 799 19.11 13.27 -23.37
C ARG A 799 19.93 11.98 -23.36
N VAL A 800 19.26 10.82 -23.28
CA VAL A 800 19.86 9.49 -23.32
C VAL A 800 18.97 8.55 -24.14
N ALA A 801 19.56 7.49 -24.69
CA ALA A 801 18.78 6.46 -25.38
C ALA A 801 17.74 5.81 -24.44
N GLY A 802 16.55 5.50 -24.96
CA GLY A 802 15.48 4.83 -24.20
C GLY A 802 14.71 5.70 -23.19
N GLN A 803 14.97 7.01 -23.11
CA GLN A 803 14.28 7.90 -22.18
C GLN A 803 14.11 9.32 -22.76
N LEU A 804 12.91 9.88 -22.61
CA LEU A 804 12.59 11.25 -22.98
C LEU A 804 12.44 12.12 -21.73
N ASP A 805 13.21 13.21 -21.65
CA ASP A 805 13.11 14.22 -20.60
C ASP A 805 11.98 15.18 -20.97
N VAL A 806 10.87 15.15 -20.21
CA VAL A 806 9.67 15.97 -20.44
C VAL A 806 9.50 16.94 -19.27
N ARG A 807 9.48 18.23 -19.58
CA ARG A 807 9.22 19.31 -18.61
C ARG A 807 7.95 20.05 -18.99
N LEU A 808 7.05 20.16 -18.02
CA LEU A 808 5.77 20.85 -18.17
C LEU A 808 5.74 22.01 -17.18
N THR A 809 5.40 23.21 -17.66
CA THR A 809 5.17 24.35 -16.77
C THR A 809 3.68 24.61 -16.68
N TRP A 810 3.10 24.47 -15.49
CA TRP A 810 1.67 24.66 -15.26
C TRP A 810 1.39 25.98 -14.55
N SER A 811 0.16 26.48 -14.68
CA SER A 811 -0.39 27.51 -13.82
C SER A 811 -1.86 27.25 -13.52
N THR A 812 -2.36 27.81 -12.42
CA THR A 812 -3.78 27.73 -12.04
C THR A 812 -4.33 29.10 -11.68
N ARG A 813 -5.59 29.37 -12.03
CA ARG A 813 -6.28 30.63 -11.68
C ARG A 813 -6.94 30.61 -10.30
N SER A 814 -7.23 29.42 -9.79
CA SER A 814 -7.92 29.21 -8.52
C SER A 814 -7.35 28.01 -7.78
N SER A 815 -7.75 27.80 -6.53
CA SER A 815 -7.44 26.55 -5.83
C SER A 815 -8.10 25.38 -6.54
N ILE A 816 -7.39 24.26 -6.61
CA ILE A 816 -7.84 23.07 -7.34
C ILE A 816 -8.58 22.13 -6.37
N PRO A 817 -9.84 21.74 -6.67
CA PRO A 817 -10.66 20.95 -5.75
C PRO A 817 -10.37 19.44 -5.76
N HIS A 818 -9.33 18.98 -6.49
CA HIS A 818 -8.95 17.57 -6.61
C HIS A 818 -7.43 17.43 -6.79
N ASN A 819 -6.93 16.22 -6.49
CA ASN A 819 -5.61 15.78 -6.95
C ASN A 819 -5.77 15.03 -8.27
N TYR A 820 -5.06 15.47 -9.31
CA TYR A 820 -5.15 14.86 -10.64
C TYR A 820 -3.91 14.03 -10.98
N LYS A 821 -4.05 13.14 -11.96
CA LYS A 821 -2.92 12.46 -12.62
C LYS A 821 -2.66 13.10 -13.97
N VAL A 822 -1.39 13.12 -14.37
CA VAL A 822 -0.96 13.36 -15.74
C VAL A 822 -0.74 12.02 -16.44
N ALA A 823 -1.20 11.91 -17.67
CA ALA A 823 -0.81 10.88 -18.62
C ALA A 823 0.05 11.53 -19.72
N LEU A 824 1.23 10.98 -19.93
CA LEU A 824 2.09 11.30 -21.07
C LEU A 824 2.08 10.10 -22.02
N ARG A 825 1.83 10.34 -23.31
CA ARG A 825 1.93 9.33 -24.38
C ARG A 825 2.78 9.88 -25.50
N LEU A 826 3.81 9.15 -25.92
CA LEU A 826 4.55 9.47 -27.14
C LEU A 826 4.05 8.56 -28.26
N ARG A 827 3.63 9.16 -29.37
CA ARG A 827 3.10 8.44 -30.53
C ARG A 827 3.90 8.71 -31.79
N ASP A 828 4.07 7.69 -32.62
CA ASP A 828 4.70 7.81 -33.93
C ASP A 828 3.74 8.39 -35.00
N SER A 829 4.21 8.49 -36.25
CA SER A 829 3.42 8.95 -37.41
C SER A 829 2.19 8.10 -37.72
N THR A 830 2.16 6.86 -37.24
CA THR A 830 1.05 5.91 -37.41
C THR A 830 0.10 5.88 -36.21
N ALA A 831 0.29 6.80 -35.26
CA ALA A 831 -0.41 6.88 -33.98
C ALA A 831 -0.16 5.69 -33.04
N HIS A 832 0.89 4.90 -33.29
CA HIS A 832 1.32 3.85 -32.38
C HIS A 832 1.99 4.46 -31.14
N GLU A 833 1.64 3.99 -29.95
CA GLU A 833 2.21 4.45 -28.68
C GLU A 833 3.57 3.78 -28.46
N VAL A 834 4.64 4.58 -28.42
CA VAL A 834 6.04 4.12 -28.23
C VAL A 834 6.61 4.50 -26.86
N ALA A 835 5.86 5.25 -26.06
CA ALA A 835 6.21 5.59 -24.69
C ALA A 835 4.95 5.99 -23.91
N ARG A 836 4.89 5.64 -22.63
CA ARG A 836 3.78 6.03 -21.75
C ARG A 836 4.19 6.20 -20.30
N LEU A 837 3.51 7.12 -19.62
CA LEU A 837 3.68 7.36 -18.19
C LEU A 837 2.39 7.91 -17.58
N ASP A 838 1.99 7.40 -16.41
CA ASP A 838 0.82 7.86 -15.63
C ASP A 838 1.21 8.11 -14.18
N VAL A 839 1.15 9.36 -13.73
CA VAL A 839 1.66 9.76 -12.42
C VAL A 839 0.96 11.05 -11.95
N GLN A 840 0.98 11.34 -10.65
CA GLN A 840 0.59 12.67 -10.14
C GLN A 840 1.68 13.73 -10.42
N PRO A 841 1.31 14.99 -10.64
CA PRO A 841 2.26 16.09 -10.69
C PRO A 841 3.34 16.06 -9.60
N GLY A 842 4.60 16.26 -10.01
CA GLY A 842 5.78 16.16 -9.16
C GLY A 842 5.99 14.77 -8.57
N TYR A 843 5.56 13.70 -9.25
CA TYR A 843 5.47 12.34 -8.72
C TYR A 843 4.60 12.22 -7.45
N GLY A 844 3.67 13.15 -7.26
CA GLY A 844 2.82 13.28 -6.08
C GLY A 844 3.50 13.96 -4.88
N PHE A 845 4.73 14.45 -5.05
CA PHE A 845 5.42 15.34 -4.09
C PHE A 845 5.11 16.82 -4.33
N TYR A 846 4.32 17.15 -5.35
CA TYR A 846 3.74 18.48 -5.51
C TYR A 846 2.35 18.40 -6.17
N PRO A 847 1.36 17.78 -5.49
CA PRO A 847 0.05 17.48 -6.05
C PRO A 847 -0.76 18.76 -6.34
N THR A 848 -1.74 18.69 -7.24
CA THR A 848 -2.50 19.86 -7.73
C THR A 848 -3.22 20.63 -6.63
N SER A 849 -3.62 19.98 -5.52
CA SER A 849 -4.21 20.68 -4.37
C SER A 849 -3.27 21.66 -3.67
N MET A 850 -1.96 21.57 -3.91
CA MET A 850 -0.94 22.47 -3.38
C MET A 850 -0.60 23.62 -4.33
N TRP A 851 -1.15 23.64 -5.55
CA TRP A 851 -0.86 24.72 -6.48
C TRP A 851 -1.57 25.99 -6.03
N ARG A 852 -0.82 27.09 -5.95
CA ARG A 852 -1.40 28.38 -5.56
C ARG A 852 -1.92 29.13 -6.80
N PRO A 853 -3.02 29.88 -6.67
CA PRO A 853 -3.49 30.76 -7.73
C PRO A 853 -2.37 31.69 -8.25
N GLY A 854 -2.13 31.66 -9.55
CA GLY A 854 -1.11 32.43 -10.25
C GLY A 854 0.32 31.88 -10.16
N GLU A 855 0.56 30.77 -9.45
CA GLU A 855 1.87 30.15 -9.37
C GLU A 855 2.25 29.46 -10.70
N LEU A 856 3.54 29.53 -11.08
CA LEU A 856 4.15 28.68 -12.08
C LEU A 856 4.69 27.41 -11.40
N VAL A 857 4.22 26.26 -11.85
CA VAL A 857 4.61 24.95 -11.32
C VAL A 857 5.44 24.21 -12.35
N TRP A 858 6.70 23.93 -12.03
CA TRP A 858 7.63 23.21 -12.89
C TRP A 858 7.58 21.71 -12.60
N ASP A 859 7.06 20.97 -13.55
CA ASP A 859 6.89 19.53 -13.48
C ASP A 859 7.91 18.85 -14.38
N HIS A 860 8.58 17.83 -13.88
CA HIS A 860 9.67 17.17 -14.60
C HIS A 860 9.47 15.66 -14.58
N TYR A 861 9.42 15.05 -15.76
CA TYR A 861 9.19 13.64 -15.97
C TYR A 861 10.30 13.01 -16.80
N LEU A 862 10.67 11.80 -16.42
CA LEU A 862 11.44 10.90 -17.24
C LEU A 862 10.51 9.86 -17.86
N LEU A 863 10.15 10.06 -19.13
CA LEU A 863 9.26 9.19 -19.88
C LEU A 863 10.07 8.03 -20.49
N PRO A 864 9.90 6.77 -20.03
CA PRO A 864 10.60 5.62 -20.61
C PRO A 864 10.09 5.38 -22.03
N VAL A 865 11.02 5.32 -22.99
CA VAL A 865 10.74 5.04 -24.40
C VAL A 865 10.96 3.56 -24.67
N ASP A 866 10.06 2.95 -25.42
CA ASP A 866 10.10 1.51 -25.69
C ASP A 866 11.40 1.11 -26.40
N ASP A 867 11.90 -0.06 -26.02
CA ASP A 867 13.19 -0.56 -26.46
C ASP A 867 13.22 -0.85 -27.96
N GLY A 868 14.07 -0.12 -28.69
CA GLY A 868 14.17 -0.21 -30.15
C GLY A 868 13.37 0.86 -30.90
N THR A 869 12.75 1.81 -30.21
CA THR A 869 12.08 2.94 -30.88
C THR A 869 13.08 3.72 -31.76
N PRO A 870 12.79 3.94 -33.05
CA PRO A 870 13.74 4.56 -33.97
C PRO A 870 13.88 6.07 -33.73
N PRO A 871 15.06 6.65 -33.94
CA PRO A 871 15.22 8.10 -34.08
C PRO A 871 14.31 8.65 -35.20
N ALA A 872 13.53 9.69 -34.91
CA ALA A 872 12.70 10.41 -35.88
C ALA A 872 12.28 11.77 -35.31
N GLY A 873 11.94 12.72 -36.19
CA GLY A 873 11.59 14.09 -35.82
C GLY A 873 10.10 14.39 -35.68
N ASN A 874 9.23 13.39 -35.88
CA ASN A 874 7.79 13.56 -36.08
C ASN A 874 6.94 12.84 -35.03
N TYR A 875 7.48 12.55 -33.85
CA TYR A 875 6.67 12.02 -32.76
C TYR A 875 5.72 13.10 -32.22
N THR A 876 4.57 12.66 -31.70
CA THR A 876 3.60 13.51 -31.02
C THR A 876 3.52 13.13 -29.56
N LEU A 877 3.72 14.10 -28.67
CA LEU A 877 3.52 13.94 -27.23
C LEU A 877 2.11 14.37 -26.86
N ASP A 878 1.29 13.43 -26.43
CA ASP A 878 -0.02 13.72 -25.85
C ASP A 878 0.12 13.87 -24.33
N VAL A 879 -0.38 14.99 -23.81
CA VAL A 879 -0.44 15.33 -22.39
C VAL A 879 -1.90 15.38 -21.98
N THR A 880 -2.31 14.52 -21.05
CA THR A 880 -3.69 14.51 -20.52
C THR A 880 -3.67 14.68 -19.01
N LEU A 881 -4.48 15.58 -18.48
CA LEU A 881 -4.74 15.68 -17.05
C LEU A 881 -6.09 15.03 -16.76
N TYR A 882 -6.18 14.12 -15.80
CA TYR A 882 -7.40 13.34 -15.55
C TYR A 882 -7.61 12.99 -14.07
N GLU A 883 -8.86 12.69 -13.72
CA GLU A 883 -9.24 12.20 -12.40
C GLU A 883 -9.00 10.68 -12.30
N SER A 884 -8.22 10.25 -11.29
CA SER A 884 -7.80 8.85 -11.13
C SER A 884 -8.97 7.87 -10.97
N ALA A 885 -9.98 8.23 -10.17
CA ALA A 885 -11.08 7.33 -9.82
C ALA A 885 -12.04 7.08 -11.00
N SER A 886 -12.35 8.13 -11.77
CA SER A 886 -13.32 8.07 -12.86
C SER A 886 -12.67 7.89 -14.24
N LEU A 887 -11.35 8.07 -14.32
CA LEU A 887 -10.58 8.18 -15.57
C LEU A 887 -11.07 9.32 -16.48
N THR A 888 -11.83 10.28 -15.93
CA THR A 888 -12.38 11.39 -16.71
C THR A 888 -11.27 12.40 -16.98
N PRO A 889 -11.01 12.75 -18.25
CA PRO A 889 -10.05 13.80 -18.57
C PRO A 889 -10.59 15.17 -18.15
N VAL A 890 -9.76 15.95 -17.47
CA VAL A 890 -9.95 17.39 -17.23
C VAL A 890 -9.61 18.17 -18.50
N GLY A 891 -8.60 17.71 -19.23
CA GLY A 891 -8.19 18.24 -20.53
C GLY A 891 -7.07 17.40 -21.14
N ALA A 892 -6.86 17.57 -22.44
CA ALA A 892 -5.79 16.93 -23.19
C ALA A 892 -5.24 17.88 -24.25
N ALA A 893 -3.94 17.80 -24.51
CA ALA A 893 -3.25 18.55 -25.54
C ALA A 893 -2.19 17.68 -26.22
N SER A 894 -2.02 17.88 -27.53
CA SER A 894 -1.06 17.15 -28.35
C SER A 894 0.03 18.09 -28.86
N PHE A 895 1.29 17.70 -28.67
CA PHE A 895 2.47 18.47 -29.05
C PHE A 895 3.24 17.69 -30.13
N PRO A 896 3.05 18.04 -31.42
CA PRO A 896 3.75 17.36 -32.51
C PRO A 896 5.22 17.77 -32.61
N ASN A 897 5.97 17.07 -33.46
CA ASN A 897 7.38 17.34 -33.78
C ASN A 897 8.36 17.14 -32.60
N VAL A 898 8.06 16.18 -31.73
CA VAL A 898 9.02 15.72 -30.73
C VAL A 898 10.06 14.85 -31.42
N ALA A 899 11.33 15.18 -31.25
CA ALA A 899 12.43 14.47 -31.89
C ALA A 899 13.08 13.46 -30.94
N LEU A 900 13.17 12.20 -31.37
CA LEU A 900 14.09 11.22 -30.83
C LEU A 900 15.34 11.20 -31.71
N THR A 901 16.50 11.38 -31.12
CA THR A 901 17.80 11.57 -31.81
C THR A 901 18.77 10.41 -31.57
N MET A 902 18.50 9.54 -30.60
CA MET A 902 19.39 8.46 -30.17
C MET A 902 18.68 7.10 -30.21
N PRO A 903 19.23 6.10 -30.92
CA PRO A 903 18.69 4.75 -30.93
C PRO A 903 19.13 3.96 -29.68
N THR A 904 18.45 2.85 -29.39
CA THR A 904 18.96 1.85 -28.44
C THR A 904 20.24 1.22 -28.98
N VAL A 905 21.30 1.18 -28.17
CA VAL A 905 22.55 0.48 -28.49
C VAL A 905 22.92 -0.47 -27.35
N ARG A 906 23.30 -1.71 -27.67
CA ARG A 906 23.72 -2.74 -26.71
C ARG A 906 25.15 -3.20 -26.97
N ASP A 907 25.90 -3.47 -25.89
CA ASP A 907 27.26 -4.00 -26.00
C ASP A 907 27.31 -5.41 -26.62
N SER A 908 26.26 -6.19 -26.40
CA SER A 908 26.08 -7.50 -27.02
C SER A 908 24.63 -7.74 -27.41
N LEU A 909 24.44 -8.42 -28.55
CA LEU A 909 23.15 -8.83 -29.07
C LEU A 909 22.99 -10.35 -28.91
N PRO A 910 21.76 -10.86 -28.71
CA PRO A 910 21.51 -12.29 -28.68
C PRO A 910 21.86 -12.93 -30.04
N ALA A 911 22.17 -14.23 -30.02
CA ALA A 911 22.47 -14.97 -31.24
C ALA A 911 21.21 -15.05 -32.12
N ALA A 912 21.34 -14.58 -33.37
CA ALA A 912 20.24 -14.42 -34.30
C ALA A 912 20.70 -14.68 -35.74
N PRO A 913 19.81 -15.09 -36.66
CA PRO A 913 20.16 -15.31 -38.05
C PRO A 913 20.57 -14.00 -38.74
N LEU A 914 21.65 -14.06 -39.51
CA LEU A 914 22.13 -12.96 -40.34
C LEU A 914 21.28 -12.89 -41.63
N LEU A 915 20.64 -11.75 -41.88
CA LEU A 915 19.82 -11.54 -43.08
C LEU A 915 20.45 -10.59 -44.10
N ALA A 916 21.43 -9.80 -43.67
CA ALA A 916 22.34 -9.07 -44.55
C ALA A 916 23.69 -8.92 -43.84
N PRO A 917 24.80 -8.62 -44.54
CA PRO A 917 26.10 -8.39 -43.89
C PRO A 917 26.00 -7.35 -42.77
N GLY A 918 26.10 -7.80 -41.51
CA GLY A 918 26.00 -6.95 -40.33
C GLY A 918 24.57 -6.72 -39.79
N LEU A 919 23.51 -7.26 -40.39
CA LEU A 919 22.11 -7.11 -39.93
C LEU A 919 21.50 -8.45 -39.54
N VAL A 920 20.90 -8.51 -38.35
CA VAL A 920 20.22 -9.69 -37.81
C VAL A 920 18.76 -9.38 -37.45
N LEU A 921 17.89 -10.39 -37.55
CA LEU A 921 16.54 -10.34 -37.00
C LEU A 921 16.56 -11.00 -35.62
N LEU A 922 16.46 -10.18 -34.58
CA LEU A 922 16.56 -10.62 -33.18
C LEU A 922 15.26 -11.28 -32.71
N GLU A 923 14.12 -10.70 -33.08
CA GLU A 923 12.80 -11.12 -32.63
C GLU A 923 11.74 -10.74 -33.65
N SER A 924 10.64 -11.47 -33.66
CA SER A 924 9.44 -11.17 -34.45
C SER A 924 8.21 -11.56 -33.65
N HIS A 925 7.16 -10.77 -33.73
CA HIS A 925 5.89 -11.07 -33.06
C HIS A 925 4.71 -10.72 -33.95
N LEU A 926 3.74 -11.63 -34.02
CA LEU A 926 2.46 -11.42 -34.68
C LEU A 926 1.40 -11.07 -33.63
N GLU A 927 0.70 -9.94 -33.80
CA GLU A 927 -0.32 -9.51 -32.82
C GLU A 927 -1.51 -10.48 -32.75
N ALA A 928 -1.87 -11.11 -33.88
CA ALA A 928 -2.92 -12.11 -33.96
C ALA A 928 -2.59 -13.17 -35.03
N SER A 929 -2.62 -14.44 -34.63
CA SER A 929 -2.37 -15.59 -35.51
C SER A 929 -3.61 -16.16 -36.19
N ALA A 930 -4.80 -15.72 -35.78
CA ALA A 930 -6.07 -16.06 -36.42
C ALA A 930 -6.75 -14.77 -36.86
N LEU A 931 -6.91 -14.61 -38.17
CA LEU A 931 -7.46 -13.43 -38.83
C LEU A 931 -8.56 -13.83 -39.80
N ARG A 932 -9.36 -12.85 -40.21
CA ARG A 932 -10.33 -12.99 -41.29
C ARG A 932 -9.81 -12.36 -42.58
N SER A 933 -10.31 -12.84 -43.70
CA SER A 933 -10.06 -12.21 -45.00
C SER A 933 -10.52 -10.75 -44.95
N GLY A 934 -9.69 -9.80 -45.38
CA GLY A 934 -9.98 -8.37 -45.26
C GLY A 934 -9.43 -7.68 -44.00
N GLU A 935 -8.99 -8.43 -42.99
CA GLU A 935 -8.39 -7.85 -41.79
C GLU A 935 -6.95 -7.39 -42.00
N LYS A 936 -6.47 -6.54 -41.10
CA LYS A 936 -5.08 -6.08 -41.07
C LYS A 936 -4.26 -7.05 -40.22
N LEU A 937 -3.31 -7.73 -40.85
CA LEU A 937 -2.26 -8.47 -40.17
C LEU A 937 -1.23 -7.47 -39.66
N SER A 938 -1.10 -7.32 -38.35
CA SER A 938 -0.10 -6.47 -37.70
C SER A 938 1.01 -7.33 -37.08
N THR A 939 2.27 -6.93 -37.30
CA THR A 939 3.46 -7.59 -36.75
C THR A 939 4.52 -6.55 -36.42
N TRP A 940 5.36 -6.84 -35.44
CA TRP A 940 6.59 -6.07 -35.24
C TRP A 940 7.82 -6.97 -35.34
N LEU A 941 8.89 -6.39 -35.88
CA LEU A 941 10.16 -7.04 -36.16
C LEU A 941 11.27 -6.28 -35.44
N LYS A 942 12.09 -6.98 -34.67
CA LYS A 942 13.19 -6.38 -33.92
C LYS A 942 14.51 -6.70 -34.59
N TRP A 943 15.13 -5.66 -35.11
CA TRP A 943 16.36 -5.71 -35.87
C TRP A 943 17.57 -5.37 -34.99
N GLY A 944 18.71 -5.98 -35.29
CA GLY A 944 19.98 -5.72 -34.61
C GLY A 944 21.12 -5.58 -35.60
N THR A 945 22.10 -4.71 -35.29
CA THR A 945 23.31 -4.56 -36.13
C THR A 945 24.57 -5.05 -35.43
N LEU A 946 25.34 -5.90 -36.13
CA LEU A 946 26.64 -6.38 -35.67
C LEU A 946 27.80 -5.50 -36.17
N ALA A 947 27.58 -4.74 -37.23
CA ALA A 947 28.52 -3.79 -37.83
C ALA A 947 27.75 -2.68 -38.59
N LEU A 948 28.44 -1.60 -38.96
CA LEU A 948 27.88 -0.54 -39.80
C LEU A 948 27.53 -1.11 -41.18
N LEU A 949 26.33 -0.79 -41.68
CA LEU A 949 25.86 -1.25 -42.99
C LEU A 949 26.41 -0.34 -44.10
N PRO A 950 26.88 -0.90 -45.23
CA PRO A 950 27.49 -0.12 -46.31
C PRO A 950 26.49 0.65 -47.19
N ALA A 951 25.21 0.28 -47.15
CA ALA A 951 24.11 0.89 -47.91
C ALA A 951 22.79 0.71 -47.14
N ASP A 952 21.75 1.45 -47.54
CA ASP A 952 20.44 1.31 -46.92
C ASP A 952 19.70 0.05 -47.39
N VAL A 953 18.92 -0.55 -46.50
CA VAL A 953 18.13 -1.76 -46.79
C VAL A 953 16.68 -1.59 -46.35
N HIS A 954 15.79 -2.34 -47.00
CA HIS A 954 14.36 -2.37 -46.73
C HIS A 954 13.89 -3.79 -46.48
N ALA A 955 12.77 -3.94 -45.78
CA ALA A 955 12.17 -5.25 -45.50
C ALA A 955 10.90 -5.42 -46.33
N ARG A 956 10.78 -6.55 -47.02
CA ARG A 956 9.53 -7.01 -47.63
C ARG A 956 8.92 -8.09 -46.77
N LEU A 957 7.77 -7.80 -46.20
CA LEU A 957 6.95 -8.78 -45.51
C LEU A 957 5.97 -9.40 -46.52
N SER A 958 6.00 -10.72 -46.66
CA SER A 958 5.16 -11.45 -47.62
C SER A 958 4.40 -12.57 -46.92
N LEU A 959 3.08 -12.59 -47.10
CA LEU A 959 2.23 -13.71 -46.74
C LEU A 959 2.19 -14.70 -47.91
N ARG A 960 2.46 -15.98 -47.65
CA ARG A 960 2.50 -17.03 -48.66
C ARG A 960 1.56 -18.18 -48.32
N ASP A 961 0.91 -18.72 -49.35
CA ASP A 961 0.08 -19.92 -49.21
C ASP A 961 0.92 -21.21 -49.05
N GLN A 962 0.25 -22.36 -48.92
CA GLN A 962 0.93 -23.66 -48.80
C GLN A 962 1.71 -24.07 -50.06
N GLY A 963 1.40 -23.48 -51.23
CA GLY A 963 2.14 -23.66 -52.48
C GLY A 963 3.35 -22.75 -52.62
N GLY A 964 3.56 -21.82 -51.68
CA GLY A 964 4.63 -20.83 -51.68
C GLY A 964 4.34 -19.58 -52.51
N ALA A 965 3.13 -19.44 -53.06
CA ALA A 965 2.71 -18.25 -53.80
C ALA A 965 2.47 -17.08 -52.83
N VAL A 966 2.94 -15.89 -53.22
CA VAL A 966 2.74 -14.65 -52.43
C VAL A 966 1.30 -14.18 -52.64
N VAL A 967 0.52 -14.13 -51.56
CA VAL A 967 -0.89 -13.71 -51.57
C VAL A 967 -1.09 -12.28 -51.07
N ALA A 968 -0.14 -11.77 -50.27
CA ALA A 968 -0.07 -10.37 -49.87
C ALA A 968 1.40 -10.02 -49.60
N SER A 969 1.84 -8.82 -49.97
CA SER A 969 3.17 -8.35 -49.62
C SER A 969 3.20 -6.85 -49.40
N ARG A 970 4.15 -6.41 -48.57
CA ARG A 970 4.41 -5.00 -48.30
C ARG A 970 5.90 -4.79 -48.15
N LEU A 971 6.43 -3.87 -48.95
CA LEU A 971 7.77 -3.33 -48.79
C LEU A 971 7.70 -2.13 -47.83
N ALA A 972 8.59 -2.10 -46.83
CA ALA A 972 8.69 -0.99 -45.90
C ALA A 972 10.15 -0.76 -45.48
N PRO A 973 10.58 0.49 -45.25
CA PRO A 973 11.85 0.76 -44.60
C PRO A 973 11.87 0.18 -43.18
N LEU A 974 13.04 -0.28 -42.73
CA LEU A 974 13.21 -0.79 -41.37
C LEU A 974 12.97 0.31 -40.31
N ALA A 975 13.30 1.56 -40.65
CA ALA A 975 12.89 2.77 -39.94
C ALA A 975 12.70 3.91 -40.94
N GLU A 976 11.59 4.64 -40.87
CA GLU A 976 11.22 5.63 -41.90
C GLU A 976 12.19 6.82 -42.00
N GLN A 977 12.70 7.31 -40.86
CA GLN A 977 13.54 8.52 -40.79
C GLN A 977 14.94 8.25 -40.25
N PHE A 978 15.30 6.98 -40.06
CA PHE A 978 16.62 6.57 -39.57
C PHE A 978 17.23 5.50 -40.48
N PRO A 979 17.94 5.91 -41.55
CA PRO A 979 18.48 5.01 -42.56
C PRO A 979 19.42 3.96 -41.95
N THR A 980 19.37 2.72 -42.45
CA THR A 980 20.11 1.58 -41.86
C THR A 980 21.63 1.73 -41.96
N SER A 981 22.12 2.48 -42.95
CA SER A 981 23.54 2.88 -43.08
C SER A 981 24.06 3.72 -41.91
N GLN A 982 23.16 4.35 -41.14
CA GLN A 982 23.51 5.15 -39.96
C GLN A 982 23.47 4.36 -38.65
N TRP A 983 23.08 3.08 -38.69
CA TRP A 983 22.90 2.29 -37.48
C TRP A 983 24.26 1.87 -36.92
N PRO A 984 24.64 2.32 -35.71
CA PRO A 984 25.91 1.94 -35.11
C PRO A 984 25.93 0.44 -34.77
N ARG A 985 27.12 -0.11 -34.49
CA ARG A 985 27.24 -1.48 -33.98
C ARG A 985 26.46 -1.61 -32.66
N GLY A 986 25.66 -2.67 -32.55
CA GLY A 986 24.82 -2.96 -31.40
C GLY A 986 23.48 -2.22 -31.41
N CYS A 987 23.16 -1.47 -32.47
CA CYS A 987 21.88 -0.79 -32.61
C CYS A 987 20.73 -1.79 -32.63
N VAL A 988 19.65 -1.46 -31.94
CA VAL A 988 18.40 -2.23 -31.92
C VAL A 988 17.28 -1.32 -32.40
N ILE A 989 16.51 -1.79 -33.38
CA ILE A 989 15.37 -1.05 -33.93
C ILE A 989 14.17 -1.97 -34.05
N GLN A 990 13.02 -1.52 -33.57
CA GLN A 990 11.74 -2.19 -33.69
C GLN A 990 10.96 -1.55 -34.84
N GLN A 991 10.65 -2.36 -35.84
CA GLN A 991 9.86 -1.98 -36.99
C GLN A 991 8.45 -2.52 -36.82
N HIS A 992 7.44 -1.65 -36.93
CA HIS A 992 6.05 -2.07 -37.02
C HIS A 992 5.62 -2.19 -38.48
N CYS A 993 5.09 -3.35 -38.84
CA CYS A 993 4.65 -3.68 -40.18
C CYS A 993 3.19 -4.13 -40.15
N ALA A 994 2.44 -3.78 -41.18
CA ALA A 994 1.10 -4.30 -41.33
C ALA A 994 0.73 -4.61 -42.78
N LEU A 995 0.07 -5.74 -42.99
CA LEU A 995 -0.43 -6.23 -44.27
C LEU A 995 -1.95 -6.22 -44.23
N LEU A 996 -2.60 -5.53 -45.17
CA LEU A 996 -4.04 -5.69 -45.38
C LEU A 996 -4.27 -6.99 -46.16
N LEU A 997 -5.05 -7.90 -45.59
CA LEU A 997 -5.39 -9.15 -46.26
C LEU A 997 -6.47 -8.90 -47.31
N ASP A 998 -6.39 -9.58 -48.46
CA ASP A 998 -7.45 -9.53 -49.46
C ASP A 998 -8.76 -10.05 -48.84
N ARG A 999 -9.89 -9.38 -49.12
CA ARG A 999 -11.21 -9.81 -48.67
C ARG A 999 -11.60 -11.17 -49.25
N ASN A 1000 -11.06 -11.56 -50.40
CA ASN A 1000 -11.31 -12.85 -51.04
C ASN A 1000 -10.25 -13.90 -50.71
N LEU A 1001 -9.32 -13.60 -49.79
CA LEU A 1001 -8.27 -14.54 -49.42
C LEU A 1001 -8.90 -15.84 -48.88
N PRO A 1002 -8.66 -17.02 -49.48
CA PRO A 1002 -9.31 -18.26 -49.06
C PRO A 1002 -8.96 -18.65 -47.62
N SER A 1003 -9.90 -19.33 -46.94
CA SER A 1003 -9.62 -19.95 -45.64
C SER A 1003 -8.43 -20.91 -45.73
N GLY A 1004 -7.47 -20.78 -44.82
CA GLY A 1004 -6.29 -21.63 -44.82
C GLY A 1004 -5.17 -21.15 -43.91
N THR A 1005 -4.12 -21.95 -43.84
CA THR A 1005 -2.88 -21.60 -43.13
C THR A 1005 -1.88 -20.99 -44.08
N TYR A 1006 -1.35 -19.82 -43.71
CA TYR A 1006 -0.38 -19.05 -44.46
C TYR A 1006 0.91 -18.88 -43.65
N SER A 1007 2.03 -18.78 -44.35
CA SER A 1007 3.35 -18.53 -43.77
C SER A 1007 3.77 -17.08 -44.00
N LEU A 1008 4.39 -16.47 -43.00
CA LEU A 1008 4.86 -15.10 -43.07
C LEU A 1008 6.39 -15.10 -43.28
N ILE A 1009 6.84 -14.49 -44.37
CA ILE A 1009 8.25 -14.43 -44.73
C ILE A 1009 8.71 -12.98 -44.74
N VAL A 1010 9.87 -12.72 -44.15
CA VAL A 1010 10.57 -11.44 -44.27
C VAL A 1010 11.78 -11.61 -45.18
N GLU A 1011 11.88 -10.73 -46.18
CA GLU A 1011 13.03 -10.61 -47.07
C GLU A 1011 13.70 -9.25 -46.81
N VAL A 1012 15.02 -9.22 -46.68
CA VAL A 1012 15.80 -7.98 -46.63
C VAL A 1012 16.34 -7.70 -48.01
N LEU A 1013 16.13 -6.49 -48.51
CA LEU A 1013 16.50 -6.06 -49.86
C LEU A 1013 17.40 -4.83 -49.81
N ASP A 1014 18.32 -4.72 -50.76
CA ASP A 1014 19.08 -3.50 -51.01
C ASP A 1014 18.27 -2.46 -51.79
N GLU A 1015 18.88 -1.29 -52.05
CA GLU A 1015 18.29 -0.20 -52.84
C GLU A 1015 17.94 -0.57 -54.29
N SER A 1016 18.47 -1.68 -54.81
CA SER A 1016 18.17 -2.20 -56.16
C SER A 1016 17.06 -3.25 -56.16
N ASP A 1017 16.35 -3.42 -55.04
CA ASP A 1017 15.37 -4.49 -54.80
C ASP A 1017 15.95 -5.92 -54.90
N THR A 1018 17.27 -6.07 -54.71
CA THR A 1018 17.92 -7.39 -54.67
C THR A 1018 17.82 -7.98 -53.26
N VAL A 1019 17.31 -9.22 -53.15
CA VAL A 1019 17.18 -9.92 -51.86
C VAL A 1019 18.55 -10.33 -51.33
N LEU A 1020 18.94 -9.78 -50.18
CA LEU A 1020 20.18 -10.07 -49.47
C LEU A 1020 20.06 -11.31 -48.57
N GLY A 1021 18.86 -11.53 -48.02
CA GLY A 1021 18.54 -12.67 -47.17
C GLY A 1021 17.05 -12.74 -46.86
N SER A 1022 16.59 -13.91 -46.42
CA SER A 1022 15.19 -14.15 -46.09
C SER A 1022 15.06 -15.04 -44.86
N SER A 1023 13.97 -14.86 -44.13
CA SER A 1023 13.61 -15.69 -42.98
C SER A 1023 12.11 -15.94 -42.95
N ALA A 1024 11.72 -17.18 -42.68
CA ALA A 1024 10.35 -17.48 -42.32
C ALA A 1024 10.15 -17.16 -40.84
N LEU A 1025 9.10 -16.39 -40.53
CA LEU A 1025 8.72 -16.13 -39.14
C LEU A 1025 8.12 -17.42 -38.54
N SER A 1026 8.32 -17.63 -37.24
CA SER A 1026 7.97 -18.90 -36.59
C SER A 1026 6.46 -19.12 -36.46
N GLU A 1027 5.67 -18.05 -36.55
CA GLU A 1027 4.22 -18.06 -36.38
C GLU A 1027 3.52 -18.18 -37.74
N THR A 1028 2.52 -19.05 -37.83
CA THR A 1028 1.66 -19.18 -39.02
C THR A 1028 0.37 -18.38 -38.82
N VAL A 1029 -0.18 -17.88 -39.92
CA VAL A 1029 -1.41 -17.09 -39.93
C VAL A 1029 -2.54 -17.98 -40.41
N GLN A 1030 -3.54 -18.21 -39.57
CA GLN A 1030 -4.80 -18.84 -39.95
C GLN A 1030 -5.73 -17.76 -40.45
N VAL A 1031 -6.13 -17.84 -41.72
CA VAL A 1031 -7.15 -16.96 -42.28
C VAL A 1031 -8.45 -17.73 -42.40
N SER A 1032 -9.55 -17.11 -41.99
CA SER A 1032 -10.90 -17.60 -42.22
C SER A 1032 -11.69 -16.62 -43.10
N THR A 1033 -12.30 -17.14 -44.16
CA THR A 1033 -13.23 -16.36 -44.98
C THR A 1033 -14.62 -16.47 -44.36
N PRO A 1034 -15.30 -15.35 -44.06
CA PRO A 1034 -16.68 -15.39 -43.57
C PRO A 1034 -17.62 -16.02 -44.61
N GLU A 1035 -18.70 -16.65 -44.13
CA GLU A 1035 -19.74 -17.16 -45.01
C GLU A 1035 -20.46 -15.99 -45.68
N ARG A 1036 -20.50 -15.99 -47.01
CA ARG A 1036 -21.09 -14.90 -47.80
C ARG A 1036 -22.37 -15.36 -48.46
N ASN A 1037 -23.40 -14.53 -48.34
CA ASN A 1037 -24.64 -14.71 -49.07
C ASN A 1037 -24.74 -13.64 -50.16
N PHE A 1038 -25.11 -14.06 -51.37
CA PHE A 1038 -25.36 -13.16 -52.51
C PHE A 1038 -26.81 -13.22 -52.99
N GLU A 1039 -27.59 -14.16 -52.43
CA GLU A 1039 -28.99 -14.33 -52.78
C GLU A 1039 -29.85 -13.46 -51.86
N LEU A 1040 -30.64 -12.58 -52.46
CA LEU A 1040 -31.65 -11.82 -51.75
C LEU A 1040 -32.78 -12.77 -51.32
N PRO A 1041 -33.11 -12.84 -50.03
CA PRO A 1041 -34.26 -13.61 -49.57
C PRO A 1041 -35.57 -12.97 -50.07
N PRO A 1042 -36.71 -13.69 -50.01
CA PRO A 1042 -38.02 -13.10 -50.29
C PRO A 1042 -38.27 -11.90 -49.37
N LEU A 1043 -38.45 -10.71 -49.95
CA LEU A 1043 -38.60 -9.46 -49.20
C LEU A 1043 -40.09 -9.17 -48.96
N GLN A 1044 -40.52 -8.96 -47.71
CA GLN A 1044 -41.89 -8.51 -47.40
C GLN A 1044 -42.15 -7.12 -47.98
N HIS A 1045 -41.18 -6.22 -47.87
CA HIS A 1045 -41.23 -4.87 -48.42
C HIS A 1045 -39.95 -4.54 -49.21
N PRO A 1046 -39.96 -4.68 -50.54
CA PRO A 1046 -38.86 -4.22 -51.38
C PRO A 1046 -38.68 -2.70 -51.26
N ALA A 1047 -37.44 -2.25 -51.09
CA ALA A 1047 -37.10 -0.84 -50.91
C ALA A 1047 -36.18 -0.31 -52.02
N SER A 1048 -35.12 -1.05 -52.36
CA SER A 1048 -34.08 -0.63 -53.32
C SER A 1048 -33.57 0.79 -53.09
N ALA A 1049 -33.31 1.15 -51.85
CA ALA A 1049 -32.83 2.49 -51.47
C ALA A 1049 -31.29 2.51 -51.34
N ASP A 1050 -30.62 3.38 -52.09
CA ASP A 1050 -29.17 3.46 -52.15
C ASP A 1050 -28.64 4.59 -51.26
N TYR A 1051 -27.73 4.25 -50.36
CA TYR A 1051 -27.05 5.15 -49.45
C TYR A 1051 -25.61 5.39 -49.92
N GLY A 1052 -25.30 6.65 -50.22
CA GLY A 1052 -23.97 7.09 -50.65
C GLY A 1052 -23.45 6.43 -51.93
N GLY A 1053 -24.30 5.73 -52.69
CA GLY A 1053 -23.93 4.95 -53.87
C GLY A 1053 -23.11 3.68 -53.58
N GLN A 1054 -22.99 3.28 -52.29
CA GLN A 1054 -22.15 2.15 -51.86
C GLN A 1054 -22.95 1.02 -51.20
N LEU A 1055 -24.07 1.37 -50.55
CA LEU A 1055 -24.95 0.44 -49.83
C LEU A 1055 -26.36 0.54 -50.37
N ARG A 1056 -27.04 -0.59 -50.54
CA ARG A 1056 -28.45 -0.66 -50.90
C ARG A 1056 -29.23 -1.32 -49.78
N LEU A 1057 -30.28 -0.68 -49.29
CA LEU A 1057 -31.35 -1.38 -48.58
C LEU A 1057 -32.23 -2.05 -49.64
N ALA A 1058 -32.03 -3.35 -49.85
CA ALA A 1058 -32.78 -4.12 -50.84
C ALA A 1058 -34.26 -4.22 -50.45
N GLY A 1059 -34.54 -4.45 -49.17
CA GLY A 1059 -35.88 -4.44 -48.59
C GLY A 1059 -35.85 -4.62 -47.08
N TYR A 1060 -37.02 -4.72 -46.47
CA TYR A 1060 -37.16 -4.99 -45.06
C TYR A 1060 -38.41 -5.80 -44.74
N ASP A 1061 -38.38 -6.49 -43.62
CA ASP A 1061 -39.52 -7.11 -42.98
C ASP A 1061 -39.84 -6.36 -41.70
N LEU A 1062 -41.12 -6.14 -41.46
CA LEU A 1062 -41.61 -5.38 -40.32
C LEU A 1062 -42.60 -6.23 -39.52
N GLN A 1063 -42.25 -6.47 -38.27
CA GLN A 1063 -43.12 -7.09 -37.28
C GLN A 1063 -43.28 -6.14 -36.10
N HIS A 1064 -44.50 -5.93 -35.63
CA HIS A 1064 -44.73 -5.08 -34.46
C HIS A 1064 -45.82 -5.67 -33.57
N ASN A 1065 -45.64 -5.51 -32.27
CA ASN A 1065 -46.65 -5.76 -31.25
C ASN A 1065 -46.69 -4.57 -30.28
N ARG A 1066 -47.46 -4.66 -29.19
CA ARG A 1066 -47.63 -3.52 -28.25
C ARG A 1066 -46.35 -3.11 -27.50
N ALA A 1067 -45.39 -4.01 -27.35
CA ALA A 1067 -44.19 -3.81 -26.55
C ALA A 1067 -42.93 -3.54 -27.39
N GLU A 1068 -42.90 -3.98 -28.65
CA GLU A 1068 -41.69 -3.95 -29.47
C GLU A 1068 -42.01 -3.90 -30.98
N ILE A 1069 -41.17 -3.17 -31.73
CA ILE A 1069 -41.03 -3.26 -33.19
C ILE A 1069 -39.76 -4.04 -33.50
N THR A 1070 -39.87 -5.09 -34.30
CA THR A 1070 -38.74 -5.79 -34.90
C THR A 1070 -38.69 -5.47 -36.38
N LEU A 1071 -37.59 -4.84 -36.80
CA LEU A 1071 -37.33 -4.47 -38.19
C LEU A 1071 -36.13 -5.29 -38.70
N THR A 1072 -36.37 -6.17 -39.66
CA THR A 1072 -35.32 -6.94 -40.33
C THR A 1072 -34.97 -6.25 -41.64
N LEU A 1073 -33.75 -5.76 -41.76
CA LEU A 1073 -33.21 -5.01 -42.88
C LEU A 1073 -32.33 -5.91 -43.74
N TYR A 1074 -32.58 -5.92 -45.04
CA TYR A 1074 -31.79 -6.66 -46.02
C TYR A 1074 -30.91 -5.67 -46.78
N TRP A 1075 -29.64 -5.66 -46.41
CA TRP A 1075 -28.63 -4.79 -47.02
C TRP A 1075 -27.91 -5.53 -48.13
N GLN A 1076 -27.58 -4.83 -49.20
CA GLN A 1076 -26.76 -5.31 -50.31
C GLN A 1076 -25.63 -4.33 -50.55
N SER A 1077 -24.41 -4.84 -50.68
CA SER A 1077 -23.24 -4.07 -51.07
C SER A 1077 -23.29 -3.74 -52.57
N LEU A 1078 -23.11 -2.46 -52.94
CA LEU A 1078 -23.00 -2.05 -54.35
C LEU A 1078 -21.54 -1.93 -54.81
N SER A 1079 -20.62 -1.76 -53.87
CA SER A 1079 -19.19 -1.58 -54.12
C SER A 1079 -18.39 -1.90 -52.86
N LEU A 1080 -17.07 -2.08 -52.99
CA LEU A 1080 -16.20 -2.20 -51.84
C LEU A 1080 -16.24 -0.93 -50.97
N MET A 1081 -16.50 -1.11 -49.68
CA MET A 1081 -16.50 -0.04 -48.69
C MET A 1081 -15.25 -0.11 -47.83
N ASN A 1082 -14.68 1.03 -47.45
CA ASN A 1082 -13.51 1.12 -46.55
C ASN A 1082 -13.87 1.69 -45.17
N THR A 1083 -15.16 1.80 -44.89
CA THR A 1083 -15.70 2.43 -43.68
C THR A 1083 -16.80 1.55 -43.12
N ASP A 1084 -16.83 1.44 -41.79
CA ASP A 1084 -17.90 0.77 -41.08
C ASP A 1084 -19.04 1.76 -40.84
N TYR A 1085 -20.19 1.46 -41.44
CA TYR A 1085 -21.34 2.34 -41.39
C TYR A 1085 -22.30 1.90 -40.28
N LYS A 1086 -22.97 2.89 -39.68
CA LYS A 1086 -24.07 2.67 -38.75
C LYS A 1086 -25.40 3.04 -39.39
N VAL A 1087 -26.45 2.31 -39.04
CA VAL A 1087 -27.83 2.67 -39.32
C VAL A 1087 -28.48 3.17 -38.03
N PHE A 1088 -29.20 4.28 -38.10
CA PHE A 1088 -30.18 4.64 -37.09
C PHE A 1088 -31.58 4.27 -37.58
N VAL A 1089 -32.42 3.79 -36.68
CA VAL A 1089 -33.85 3.58 -36.90
C VAL A 1089 -34.59 4.43 -35.87
N HIS A 1090 -35.35 5.40 -36.34
CA HIS A 1090 -36.15 6.29 -35.51
C HIS A 1090 -37.63 5.96 -35.67
N LEU A 1091 -38.35 5.87 -34.56
CA LEU A 1091 -39.80 5.99 -34.52
C LEU A 1091 -40.15 7.41 -34.08
N PHE A 1092 -40.85 8.18 -34.91
CA PHE A 1092 -41.10 9.60 -34.66
C PHE A 1092 -42.49 10.04 -35.12
N ASP A 1093 -42.99 11.12 -34.53
CA ASP A 1093 -44.26 11.75 -34.93
C ASP A 1093 -43.99 12.67 -36.13
N LEU A 1094 -44.65 12.38 -37.25
CA LEU A 1094 -44.46 13.10 -38.52
C LEU A 1094 -44.91 14.56 -38.45
N ALA A 1095 -45.88 14.91 -37.60
CA ALA A 1095 -46.40 16.27 -37.48
C ALA A 1095 -45.50 17.17 -36.62
N THR A 1096 -44.81 16.60 -35.63
CA THR A 1096 -43.98 17.36 -34.68
C THR A 1096 -42.47 17.16 -34.87
N GLU A 1097 -42.07 16.21 -35.72
CA GLU A 1097 -40.70 15.70 -35.89
C GLU A 1097 -40.05 15.14 -34.60
N ARG A 1098 -40.84 14.92 -33.54
CA ARG A 1098 -40.31 14.43 -32.27
C ARG A 1098 -40.09 12.91 -32.31
N ILE A 1099 -38.86 12.49 -32.02
CA ILE A 1099 -38.49 11.07 -31.88
C ILE A 1099 -39.11 10.51 -30.59
N ALA A 1100 -39.84 9.41 -30.72
CA ALA A 1100 -40.46 8.68 -29.62
C ALA A 1100 -39.52 7.59 -29.06
N THR A 1101 -38.84 6.88 -29.95
CA THR A 1101 -37.78 5.92 -29.60
C THR A 1101 -36.83 5.75 -30.79
N GLN A 1102 -35.58 5.36 -30.53
CA GLN A 1102 -34.58 5.17 -31.57
C GLN A 1102 -33.56 4.09 -31.21
N GLN A 1103 -32.88 3.56 -32.21
CA GLN A 1103 -31.75 2.68 -32.03
C GLN A 1103 -30.73 2.87 -33.15
N ASP A 1104 -29.44 2.89 -32.78
CA ASP A 1104 -28.31 3.00 -33.69
C ASP A 1104 -27.46 1.73 -33.59
N THR A 1105 -27.18 1.09 -34.72
CA THR A 1105 -26.38 -0.14 -34.80
C THR A 1105 -25.37 -0.10 -35.94
N LEU A 1106 -24.24 -0.79 -35.77
CA LEU A 1106 -23.32 -1.08 -36.88
C LEU A 1106 -24.07 -1.89 -37.95
N ILE A 1107 -23.96 -1.54 -39.22
CA ILE A 1107 -24.55 -2.34 -40.30
C ILE A 1107 -23.72 -3.61 -40.47
N GLY A 1108 -24.37 -4.78 -40.40
CA GLY A 1108 -23.72 -6.09 -40.32
C GLY A 1108 -23.60 -6.63 -38.89
N GLU A 1109 -22.77 -7.65 -38.71
CA GLU A 1109 -22.43 -8.21 -37.39
C GLU A 1109 -21.13 -7.57 -36.87
N VAL A 1110 -20.90 -7.64 -35.56
CA VAL A 1110 -19.68 -7.07 -34.93
C VAL A 1110 -18.41 -7.65 -35.57
N ASP A 1111 -18.48 -8.88 -36.02
CA ASP A 1111 -17.39 -9.63 -36.63
C ASP A 1111 -17.46 -9.71 -38.17
N HIS A 1112 -18.47 -9.08 -38.80
CA HIS A 1112 -18.58 -8.91 -40.26
C HIS A 1112 -19.19 -7.54 -40.65
N PRO A 1113 -18.49 -6.43 -40.34
CA PRO A 1113 -19.00 -5.08 -40.56
C PRO A 1113 -18.89 -4.66 -42.04
N THR A 1114 -19.51 -3.54 -42.43
CA THR A 1114 -19.59 -3.12 -43.85
C THR A 1114 -18.24 -2.97 -44.55
N ALA A 1115 -17.16 -2.62 -43.85
CA ALA A 1115 -15.83 -2.56 -44.46
C ALA A 1115 -15.29 -3.94 -44.90
N GLN A 1116 -15.90 -5.05 -44.46
CA GLN A 1116 -15.51 -6.41 -44.88
C GLN A 1116 -16.34 -6.95 -46.03
N TRP A 1117 -17.44 -6.28 -46.40
CA TRP A 1117 -18.33 -6.77 -47.44
C TRP A 1117 -17.68 -6.66 -48.82
N VAL A 1118 -18.05 -7.58 -49.70
CA VAL A 1118 -17.72 -7.55 -51.13
C VAL A 1118 -18.91 -7.10 -51.97
N PRO A 1119 -18.71 -6.67 -53.23
CA PRO A 1119 -19.83 -6.28 -54.09
C PRO A 1119 -20.87 -7.40 -54.21
N ASP A 1120 -22.15 -7.01 -54.27
CA ASP A 1120 -23.33 -7.86 -54.32
C ASP A 1120 -23.63 -8.71 -53.09
N GLU A 1121 -22.77 -8.66 -52.06
CA GLU A 1121 -23.00 -9.38 -50.81
C GLU A 1121 -24.25 -8.85 -50.10
N VAL A 1122 -25.09 -9.78 -49.64
CA VAL A 1122 -26.36 -9.55 -48.96
C VAL A 1122 -26.22 -9.91 -47.49
N VAL A 1123 -26.49 -8.94 -46.62
CA VAL A 1123 -26.45 -9.14 -45.16
C VAL A 1123 -27.79 -8.77 -44.54
N THR A 1124 -28.27 -9.66 -43.68
CA THR A 1124 -29.52 -9.48 -42.95
C THR A 1124 -29.22 -8.92 -41.56
N GLN A 1125 -29.87 -7.83 -41.19
CA GLN A 1125 -29.72 -7.18 -39.89
C GLN A 1125 -31.07 -7.05 -39.21
N THR A 1126 -31.17 -7.35 -37.92
CA THR A 1126 -32.40 -7.13 -37.14
C THR A 1126 -32.22 -6.03 -36.12
N VAL A 1127 -33.09 -5.01 -36.16
CA VAL A 1127 -33.15 -3.87 -35.23
C VAL A 1127 -34.43 -3.98 -34.40
N ARG A 1128 -34.36 -3.72 -33.08
CA ARG A 1128 -35.49 -3.89 -32.15
C ARG A 1128 -35.75 -2.64 -31.32
N LEU A 1129 -36.86 -1.96 -31.60
CA LEU A 1129 -37.27 -0.77 -30.86
C LEU A 1129 -38.27 -1.13 -29.77
N SER A 1130 -37.96 -0.83 -28.51
CA SER A 1130 -38.91 -0.96 -27.41
C SER A 1130 -39.97 0.14 -27.46
N LEU A 1131 -41.23 -0.24 -27.25
CA LEU A 1131 -42.39 0.65 -27.21
C LEU A 1131 -42.96 0.87 -25.79
N ASN A 1132 -42.32 0.32 -24.75
CA ASN A 1132 -42.86 0.33 -23.39
C ASN A 1132 -43.07 1.75 -22.82
N ASP A 1133 -42.23 2.71 -23.24
CA ASP A 1133 -42.28 4.11 -22.79
C ASP A 1133 -42.74 5.07 -23.91
N VAL A 1134 -43.25 4.53 -25.03
CA VAL A 1134 -43.74 5.33 -26.16
C VAL A 1134 -45.21 5.71 -25.92
N PRO A 1135 -45.55 7.01 -25.93
CA PRO A 1135 -46.93 7.45 -25.76
C PRO A 1135 -47.89 6.87 -26.82
N ALA A 1136 -49.19 6.82 -26.51
CA ALA A 1136 -50.18 6.45 -27.51
C ALA A 1136 -50.24 7.50 -28.62
N GLY A 1137 -50.21 7.07 -29.87
CA GLY A 1137 -50.08 7.96 -31.02
C GLY A 1137 -49.79 7.24 -32.32
N ARG A 1138 -49.77 8.02 -33.40
CA ARG A 1138 -49.41 7.56 -34.75
C ARG A 1138 -47.98 7.99 -35.06
N TYR A 1139 -47.14 7.01 -35.40
CA TYR A 1139 -45.73 7.22 -35.61
C TYR A 1139 -45.28 6.68 -36.97
N THR A 1140 -44.20 7.25 -37.49
CA THR A 1140 -43.54 6.84 -38.73
C THR A 1140 -42.14 6.34 -38.42
N LEU A 1141 -41.69 5.32 -39.14
CA LEU A 1141 -40.31 4.83 -39.07
C LEU A 1141 -39.43 5.56 -40.08
N ALA A 1142 -38.24 5.96 -39.65
CA ALA A 1142 -37.21 6.52 -40.50
C ALA A 1142 -35.88 5.80 -40.33
N LEU A 1143 -35.17 5.63 -41.44
CA LEU A 1143 -33.83 5.05 -41.48
C LEU A 1143 -32.84 6.03 -42.08
N GLY A 1144 -31.63 6.09 -41.52
CA GLY A 1144 -30.51 6.72 -42.19
C GLY A 1144 -29.19 6.06 -41.84
N VAL A 1145 -28.23 6.23 -42.73
CA VAL A 1145 -26.90 5.59 -42.63
C VAL A 1145 -25.85 6.67 -42.45
N TYR A 1146 -24.88 6.44 -41.57
CA TYR A 1146 -23.82 7.39 -41.27
C TYR A 1146 -22.49 6.72 -40.92
N ASP A 1147 -21.41 7.48 -41.09
CA ASP A 1147 -20.08 7.19 -40.53
C ASP A 1147 -19.78 8.19 -39.38
N PRO A 1148 -18.69 8.05 -38.61
CA PRO A 1148 -18.39 8.96 -37.50
C PRO A 1148 -18.25 10.44 -37.87
N GLN A 1149 -18.13 10.79 -39.15
CA GLN A 1149 -17.91 12.15 -39.64
C GLN A 1149 -19.17 12.75 -40.26
N ARG A 1150 -20.06 11.95 -40.87
CA ARG A 1150 -21.23 12.45 -41.61
C ARG A 1150 -22.32 11.40 -41.89
N ARG A 1151 -23.52 11.87 -42.21
CA ARG A 1151 -24.64 11.07 -42.74
C ARG A 1151 -24.52 10.89 -44.27
N LEU A 1152 -24.87 9.71 -44.78
CA LEU A 1152 -24.88 9.41 -46.21
C LEU A 1152 -26.18 9.90 -46.87
N PRO A 1153 -26.11 10.48 -48.09
CA PRO A 1153 -27.30 10.79 -48.86
C PRO A 1153 -28.00 9.51 -49.31
N VAL A 1154 -29.33 9.53 -49.38
CA VAL A 1154 -30.15 8.38 -49.81
C VAL A 1154 -30.91 8.70 -51.10
N THR A 1155 -30.98 7.74 -52.01
CA THR A 1155 -31.88 7.74 -53.17
C THR A 1155 -32.79 6.51 -53.10
N ALA A 1156 -34.06 6.65 -53.44
CA ALA A 1156 -35.03 5.56 -53.35
C ALA A 1156 -36.10 5.69 -54.45
N PRO A 1157 -36.83 4.61 -54.78
CA PRO A 1157 -37.96 4.68 -55.70
C PRO A 1157 -39.02 5.67 -55.23
N SER A 1158 -39.80 6.22 -56.16
CA SER A 1158 -40.84 7.23 -55.89
C SER A 1158 -41.94 6.80 -54.91
N SER A 1159 -42.02 5.50 -54.58
CA SER A 1159 -42.91 4.96 -53.56
C SER A 1159 -42.47 5.24 -52.12
N PHE A 1160 -41.23 5.70 -51.91
CA PHE A 1160 -40.69 6.09 -50.61
C PHE A 1160 -40.51 7.60 -50.53
N THR A 1161 -40.68 8.16 -49.33
CA THR A 1161 -40.42 9.57 -49.07
C THR A 1161 -39.04 9.73 -48.45
N ILE A 1162 -38.24 10.67 -48.96
CA ILE A 1162 -36.94 11.02 -48.40
C ILE A 1162 -37.03 12.41 -47.78
N SER A 1163 -36.51 12.56 -46.57
CA SER A 1163 -36.48 13.83 -45.84
C SER A 1163 -35.14 13.93 -45.13
N ALA A 1164 -34.34 14.99 -45.32
CA ALA A 1164 -33.08 15.21 -44.59
C ALA A 1164 -32.16 13.96 -44.50
N ASP A 1165 -31.95 13.32 -45.66
CA ASP A 1165 -31.13 12.10 -45.82
C ASP A 1165 -31.56 10.90 -44.96
N ARG A 1166 -32.83 10.84 -44.55
CA ARG A 1166 -33.49 9.63 -44.02
C ARG A 1166 -34.59 9.15 -44.95
N LEU A 1167 -34.69 7.83 -45.09
CA LEU A 1167 -35.76 7.13 -45.79
C LEU A 1167 -36.94 6.91 -44.83
N LEU A 1168 -38.13 7.40 -45.19
CA LEU A 1168 -39.35 7.16 -44.43
C LEU A 1168 -40.03 5.87 -44.90
N LEU A 1169 -40.31 4.96 -43.97
CA LEU A 1169 -41.05 3.74 -44.29
C LEU A 1169 -42.55 4.05 -44.44
N PRO A 1170 -43.25 3.51 -45.46
CA PRO A 1170 -44.66 3.80 -45.71
C PRO A 1170 -45.64 3.34 -44.61
N GLN A 1171 -45.23 2.38 -43.77
CA GLN A 1171 -46.07 1.81 -42.73
C GLN A 1171 -46.18 2.76 -41.54
N GLU A 1172 -47.42 3.11 -41.20
CA GLU A 1172 -47.75 3.89 -40.00
C GLU A 1172 -47.91 2.96 -38.80
N ILE A 1173 -47.25 3.29 -37.69
CA ILE A 1173 -47.34 2.53 -36.43
C ILE A 1173 -48.34 3.23 -35.51
N ASP A 1174 -49.48 2.58 -35.28
CA ASP A 1174 -50.52 3.01 -34.34
C ASP A 1174 -50.26 2.37 -32.96
N GLN A 1175 -49.69 3.14 -32.03
CA GLN A 1175 -49.44 2.70 -30.65
C GLN A 1175 -50.67 3.02 -29.80
N ARG A 1176 -51.32 1.98 -29.27
CA ARG A 1176 -52.59 2.07 -28.51
C ARG A 1176 -52.46 1.66 -27.07
#